data_AF-A0A812R6J3-F1
#
_entry.id   AF-A0A812R6J3-F1
#
_cell.length_a   1.000
_cell.length_b   1.000
_cell.length_c   1.000
_cell.angle_alpha   90.00
_cell.angle_beta   90.00
_cell.angle_gamma   90.00
#
_symmetry.space_group_name_H-M   'P 1'
#
loop_
_entity.id
_entity.type
_entity.pdbx_description
1 polymer ?
#
loop_
_entity_poly.entity_id
_entity_poly.type
_entity_poly.pdbx_seq_one_letter_code
_entity_poly.pdbx_strand_id
1 'polypeptide(L)'
;MPVPKVDPAVLHLEHELRKELSEALEMRLSPILARLNALEAHLVQSTEEDGLLASSRGTGRATVPTRSNFDEAVRVQAKDLDMESVLLPPVHESSPSQDPCERVHVGETVWNFVLVIGLLDCGTMDTLIAFALMVGNAMMQALFCIAIMSPEFRGTAFASQLAVAKKWRLGVGHDSTYMDSTPTSLVARVCGSDETLIVANSQATLVRDITAYLGFDNADGSSWFSPGALLSTLCILHWCLYIFEEIRSICSTILAISNVPQDQESEMRGGRLIRISYFRLLSYFVLTVIRSCIAAVLLYAGVLWLAGTTSIASLMVNSVALAAIMDIDEKIFAALMPRQIQVEMDGLQPFTATYSRRSSQVESMLLTTVTAGLLAWSFVFLIHPLSQDMRDVKDEYCGGNQDFVLKSNADVQLSVAIGTVPYGEGGGGLTLNNLAVDEMLQKNHENGFLKYTVLAHTLRDFDRWSTGTISQWGIAILHGCTQWENSSFLVAVAVSLGYEPKSGYACNDFVSACLRPEARLLRMLCPKTCGCNDPSLPWFRVSTLGCPQPCLDDAKKASAKVPCKDTAVDSAWHQAWSSWPQIWLTQFNGNPNTHAGQDRLALLNNISRRARENGCSAVSNLGLPKGVPFNGDSVCQGWNMLISSVANLCPETCECTKPEYAADPLRGCPRSCESLALKKPAMWQILLASHALQNVAVELTHPGAGT
;
A
#
# COMPACT_ATOMS: atom_id res chain seq x y z
N MET A 1 -2.33 37.84 11.26
CA MET A 1 -0.93 38.29 11.24
C MET A 1 -0.80 39.37 10.17
N PRO A 2 -0.22 40.54 10.46
CA PRO A 2 -0.03 41.57 9.45
C PRO A 2 1.03 41.12 8.43
N VAL A 3 0.71 41.21 7.15
CA VAL A 3 1.62 40.89 6.04
C VAL A 3 2.82 41.84 6.11
N PRO A 4 4.08 41.35 6.07
CA PRO A 4 5.25 42.21 6.10
C PRO A 4 5.24 43.13 4.87
N LYS A 5 5.42 44.43 5.11
CA LYS A 5 5.56 45.42 4.03
C LYS A 5 6.83 45.09 3.25
N VAL A 6 6.66 44.68 2.00
CA VAL A 6 7.77 44.45 1.06
C VAL A 6 8.49 45.78 0.83
N ASP A 7 9.81 45.75 0.91
CA ASP A 7 10.68 46.90 0.71
C ASP A 7 10.49 47.45 -0.72
N PRO A 8 10.19 48.75 -0.90
CA PRO A 8 10.01 49.35 -2.23
C PRO A 8 11.23 49.19 -3.15
N ALA A 9 12.44 48.97 -2.63
CA ALA A 9 13.61 48.64 -3.44
C ALA A 9 13.50 47.27 -4.14
N VAL A 10 12.89 46.29 -3.48
CA VAL A 10 12.68 44.93 -4.04
C VAL A 10 11.64 44.97 -5.16
N LEU A 11 10.58 45.77 -4.98
CA LEU A 11 9.56 46.01 -6.00
C LEU A 11 10.13 46.71 -7.24
N HIS A 12 11.08 47.63 -7.07
CA HIS A 12 11.73 48.30 -8.19
C HIS A 12 12.61 47.32 -8.99
N LEU A 13 13.40 46.49 -8.29
CA LEU A 13 14.27 45.49 -8.91
C LEU A 13 13.46 44.42 -9.67
N GLU A 14 12.33 43.96 -9.12
CA GLU A 14 11.45 43.01 -9.81
C GLU A 14 10.90 43.61 -11.12
N HIS A 15 10.54 44.89 -11.11
CA HIS A 15 10.04 45.57 -12.30
C HIS A 15 11.12 45.73 -13.38
N GLU A 16 12.36 46.03 -12.98
CA GLU A 16 13.48 46.19 -13.91
C GLU A 16 13.88 44.84 -14.54
N LEU A 17 13.91 43.77 -13.73
CA LEU A 17 14.20 42.41 -14.21
C LEU A 17 13.12 41.88 -15.16
N ARG A 18 11.83 42.13 -14.87
CA ARG A 18 10.73 41.76 -15.77
C ARG A 18 10.81 42.49 -17.10
N LYS A 19 11.24 43.76 -17.08
CA LYS A 19 11.39 44.56 -18.29
C LYS A 19 12.51 44.02 -19.18
N GLU A 20 13.71 43.80 -18.63
CA GLU A 20 14.83 43.24 -19.40
C GLU A 20 14.52 41.84 -19.95
N LEU A 21 13.86 40.99 -19.16
CA LEU A 21 13.45 39.67 -19.61
C LEU A 21 12.45 39.75 -20.77
N SER A 22 11.48 40.68 -20.70
CA SER A 22 10.48 40.85 -21.76
C SER A 22 11.12 41.33 -23.08
N GLU A 23 12.06 42.28 -23.01
CA GLU A 23 12.76 42.81 -24.18
C GLU A 23 13.68 41.76 -24.81
N ALA A 24 14.38 40.97 -23.99
CA ALA A 24 15.23 39.87 -24.47
C ALA A 24 14.40 38.75 -25.14
N LEU A 25 13.22 38.45 -24.60
CA LEU A 25 12.33 37.42 -25.14
C LEU A 25 11.70 37.89 -26.45
N GLU A 26 11.27 39.14 -26.55
CA GLU A 26 10.71 39.71 -27.78
C GLU A 26 11.75 39.80 -28.92
N MET A 27 12.99 40.15 -28.59
CA MET A 27 14.11 40.16 -29.55
C MET A 27 14.42 38.77 -30.11
N ARG A 28 14.30 37.71 -29.30
CA ARG A 28 14.55 36.32 -29.71
C ARG A 28 13.36 35.69 -30.43
N LEU A 29 12.14 36.02 -30.03
CA LEU A 29 10.92 35.38 -30.53
C LEU A 29 10.42 35.98 -31.85
N SER A 30 10.63 37.29 -32.08
CA SER A 30 10.17 37.96 -33.31
C SER A 30 10.69 37.35 -34.62
N PRO A 31 11.97 36.96 -34.78
CA PRO A 31 12.43 36.31 -36.01
C PRO A 31 11.87 34.90 -36.19
N ILE A 32 11.56 34.19 -35.09
CA ILE A 32 10.98 32.84 -35.15
C ILE A 32 9.51 32.93 -35.60
N LEU A 33 8.75 33.87 -35.05
CA LEU A 33 7.37 34.15 -35.45
C LEU A 33 7.28 34.59 -36.91
N ALA A 34 8.20 35.44 -37.37
CA ALA A 34 8.26 35.85 -38.78
C ALA A 34 8.50 34.66 -39.72
N ARG A 35 9.38 33.71 -39.34
CA ARG A 35 9.62 32.49 -40.11
C ARG A 35 8.39 31.56 -40.13
N LEU A 36 7.70 31.44 -39.01
CA LEU A 36 6.49 30.63 -38.90
C LEU A 36 5.36 31.17 -39.78
N ASN A 37 5.12 32.49 -39.74
CA ASN A 37 4.12 33.14 -40.59
C ASN A 37 4.47 33.03 -42.08
N ALA A 38 5.75 33.10 -42.45
CA ALA A 38 6.18 32.89 -43.83
C ALA A 38 5.93 31.44 -44.30
N LEU A 39 6.14 30.47 -43.41
CA LEU A 39 5.90 29.05 -43.69
C LEU A 39 4.39 28.75 -43.83
N GLU A 40 3.57 29.37 -42.98
CA GLU A 40 2.11 29.27 -43.05
C GLU A 40 1.57 29.90 -44.35
N ALA A 41 2.09 31.06 -44.75
CA ALA A 41 1.74 31.68 -46.03
C ALA A 41 2.10 30.78 -47.22
N HIS A 42 3.26 30.11 -47.19
CA HIS A 42 3.66 29.15 -48.22
C HIS A 42 2.75 27.92 -48.28
N LEU A 43 2.31 27.40 -47.13
CA LEU A 43 1.39 26.26 -47.07
C LEU A 43 0.01 26.63 -47.61
N VAL A 44 -0.51 27.81 -47.29
CA VAL A 44 -1.79 28.29 -47.84
C VAL A 44 -1.72 28.41 -49.36
N GLN A 45 -0.63 28.93 -49.90
CA GLN A 45 -0.44 29.08 -51.34
C GLN A 45 -0.34 27.73 -52.07
N SER A 46 0.36 26.75 -51.47
CA SER A 46 0.41 25.36 -51.97
C SER A 46 -0.97 24.69 -51.96
N THR A 47 -1.81 25.01 -50.98
CA THR A 47 -3.14 24.42 -50.86
C THR A 47 -4.13 24.99 -51.89
N GLU A 48 -3.96 26.26 -52.29
CA GLU A 48 -4.75 26.87 -53.37
C GLU A 48 -4.37 26.35 -54.77
N GLU A 49 -3.09 26.06 -55.02
CA GLU A 49 -2.65 25.45 -56.30
C GLU A 49 -3.19 24.02 -56.47
N ASP A 50 -3.24 23.22 -55.41
CA ASP A 50 -3.83 21.87 -55.43
C ASP A 50 -5.37 21.90 -55.52
N GLY A 51 -6.02 22.93 -54.96
CA GLY A 51 -7.46 23.14 -55.06
C GLY A 51 -7.96 23.48 -56.48
N LEU A 52 -7.14 24.18 -57.28
CA LEU A 52 -7.45 24.53 -58.67
C LEU A 52 -7.31 23.35 -59.65
N LEU A 53 -6.52 22.32 -59.31
CA LEU A 53 -6.40 21.09 -60.10
C LEU A 53 -7.47 20.04 -59.77
N ALA A 54 -8.21 20.19 -58.67
CA ALA A 54 -9.26 19.25 -58.23
C ALA A 54 -10.66 19.50 -58.83
N SER A 55 -10.87 20.55 -59.64
CA SER A 55 -12.16 20.86 -60.26
C SER A 55 -12.38 20.21 -61.64
N SER A 56 -11.59 19.21 -62.03
CA SER A 56 -11.83 18.46 -63.27
C SER A 56 -11.43 16.99 -63.16
N ARG A 57 -12.33 16.16 -62.61
CA ARG A 57 -12.76 14.86 -63.18
C ARG A 57 -13.53 14.04 -62.15
N GLY A 58 -14.75 13.70 -62.53
CA GLY A 58 -15.63 12.82 -61.77
C GLY A 58 -15.27 11.33 -61.87
N THR A 59 -15.84 10.60 -60.91
CA THR A 59 -16.28 9.20 -60.94
C THR A 59 -15.23 8.13 -61.23
N GLY A 60 -14.81 7.39 -60.19
CA GLY A 60 -14.17 6.08 -60.38
C GLY A 60 -13.44 5.51 -59.17
N ARG A 61 -14.18 4.83 -58.29
CA ARG A 61 -13.83 3.59 -57.56
C ARG A 61 -12.39 3.39 -57.04
N ALA A 62 -12.30 3.49 -55.71
CA ALA A 62 -11.32 2.95 -54.76
C ALA A 62 -10.29 1.92 -55.26
N THR A 63 -9.01 2.28 -55.10
CA THR A 63 -7.90 1.37 -54.74
C THR A 63 -6.91 2.09 -53.81
N VAL A 64 -6.57 1.44 -52.71
CA VAL A 64 -5.60 1.88 -51.69
C VAL A 64 -4.18 1.82 -52.27
N PRO A 65 -3.35 2.89 -52.24
CA PRO A 65 -1.95 2.81 -52.62
C PRO A 65 -1.05 2.48 -51.43
N THR A 66 -0.17 1.51 -51.66
CA THR A 66 0.90 1.01 -50.79
C THR A 66 2.08 1.99 -50.62
N ARG A 67 2.77 1.81 -49.49
CA ARG A 67 3.88 2.58 -48.88
C ARG A 67 5.20 2.60 -49.67
N SER A 68 5.20 2.71 -51.00
CA SER A 68 6.44 2.74 -51.81
C SER A 68 6.63 3.99 -52.68
N ASN A 69 5.73 4.98 -52.61
CA ASN A 69 5.83 6.21 -53.43
C ASN A 69 6.24 7.47 -52.64
N PHE A 70 6.58 7.35 -51.36
CA PHE A 70 7.03 8.50 -50.55
C PHE A 70 8.54 8.75 -50.67
N ASP A 71 9.34 7.74 -51.04
CA ASP A 71 10.80 7.84 -51.12
C ASP A 71 11.32 8.40 -52.47
N GLU A 72 10.47 8.45 -53.52
CA GLU A 72 10.87 8.97 -54.83
C GLU A 72 10.61 10.48 -54.97
N ALA A 73 9.62 11.04 -54.26
CA ALA A 73 9.31 12.47 -54.29
C ALA A 73 10.30 13.33 -53.49
N VAL A 74 10.96 12.76 -52.47
CA VAL A 74 11.98 13.45 -51.66
C VAL A 74 13.34 13.51 -52.37
N ARG A 75 13.56 12.70 -53.41
CA ARG A 75 14.85 12.65 -54.14
C ARG A 75 14.97 13.62 -55.32
N VAL A 76 13.88 14.22 -55.78
CA VAL A 76 13.88 15.07 -56.98
C VAL A 76 13.99 16.57 -56.65
N GLN A 77 13.73 17.00 -55.42
CA GLN A 77 13.82 18.42 -55.02
C GLN A 77 15.14 18.83 -54.33
N ALA A 78 16.12 17.94 -54.24
CA ALA A 78 17.44 18.24 -53.67
C ALA A 78 18.48 18.65 -54.73
N LYS A 79 18.07 18.94 -55.98
CA LYS A 79 19.01 19.12 -57.10
C LYS A 79 19.07 20.53 -57.72
N ASP A 80 18.20 21.46 -57.35
CA ASP A 80 18.21 22.82 -57.91
C ASP A 80 18.17 23.89 -56.82
N LEU A 81 19.27 24.06 -56.09
CA LEU A 81 19.60 25.32 -55.41
C LEU A 81 21.11 25.51 -55.50
N ASP A 82 21.53 26.00 -56.66
CA ASP A 82 22.86 26.58 -56.90
C ASP A 82 23.13 27.68 -55.87
N MET A 83 24.09 27.43 -54.98
CA MET A 83 24.64 28.44 -54.09
C MET A 83 26.04 28.81 -54.59
N GLU A 84 26.06 29.64 -55.63
CA GLU A 84 27.28 30.28 -56.14
C GLU A 84 27.27 31.79 -55.85
N SER A 85 28.34 32.23 -55.17
CA SER A 85 28.95 33.57 -55.22
C SER A 85 28.34 34.72 -54.40
N VAL A 86 28.83 34.86 -53.16
CA VAL A 86 29.24 36.19 -52.67
C VAL A 86 30.75 36.14 -52.45
N LEU A 87 31.46 36.79 -53.38
CA LEU A 87 32.91 37.01 -53.38
C LEU A 87 33.33 37.74 -52.10
N LEU A 88 34.15 37.10 -51.26
CA LEU A 88 35.12 37.76 -50.40
C LEU A 88 36.47 37.73 -51.12
N PRO A 89 37.27 38.81 -51.10
CA PRO A 89 38.51 38.89 -51.86
C PRO A 89 39.56 37.89 -51.33
N PRO A 90 40.49 37.43 -52.19
CA PRO A 90 41.43 36.38 -51.83
C PRO A 90 42.51 36.95 -50.90
N VAL A 91 42.58 36.43 -49.68
CA VAL A 91 43.73 36.63 -48.79
C VAL A 91 44.81 35.63 -49.19
N HIS A 92 45.71 36.06 -50.07
CA HIS A 92 47.04 35.48 -50.18
C HIS A 92 47.88 35.98 -49.01
N GLU A 93 48.34 35.08 -48.13
CA GLU A 93 49.78 34.83 -47.90
C GLU A 93 50.00 33.91 -46.69
N SER A 94 50.83 32.92 -46.97
CA SER A 94 51.51 32.02 -46.04
C SER A 94 52.13 32.73 -44.84
N SER A 95 51.65 32.38 -43.65
CA SER A 95 52.42 32.50 -42.40
C SER A 95 52.46 31.12 -41.73
N PRO A 96 53.57 30.74 -41.10
CA PRO A 96 53.71 29.42 -40.48
C PRO A 96 52.65 29.27 -39.40
N SER A 97 52.02 28.09 -39.34
CA SER A 97 51.02 27.70 -38.35
C SER A 97 51.44 28.08 -36.93
N GLN A 98 51.03 29.26 -36.47
CA GLN A 98 51.03 29.61 -35.06
C GLN A 98 49.86 28.84 -34.47
N ASP A 99 50.17 27.80 -33.70
CA ASP A 99 49.18 27.12 -32.88
C ASP A 99 48.42 28.19 -32.08
N PRO A 100 47.08 28.25 -32.15
CA PRO A 100 46.31 29.29 -31.50
C PRO A 100 46.53 29.22 -29.98
N CYS A 101 47.18 30.25 -29.41
CA CYS A 101 47.32 30.40 -27.97
C CYS A 101 45.93 30.63 -27.35
N GLU A 102 45.46 29.68 -26.55
CA GLU A 102 44.22 29.80 -25.79
C GLU A 102 44.48 30.65 -24.54
N ARG A 103 43.59 31.62 -24.28
CA ARG A 103 43.64 32.49 -23.11
C ARG A 103 42.85 31.84 -21.98
N VAL A 104 43.54 31.42 -20.92
CA VAL A 104 42.95 30.81 -19.72
C VAL A 104 42.72 31.91 -18.68
N HIS A 105 41.47 32.16 -18.35
CA HIS A 105 41.11 33.08 -17.28
C HIS A 105 41.34 32.42 -15.91
N VAL A 106 41.86 33.19 -14.96
CA VAL A 106 42.00 32.73 -13.57
C VAL A 106 40.62 32.76 -12.94
N GLY A 107 40.10 31.61 -12.54
CA GLY A 107 38.80 31.55 -11.88
C GLY A 107 38.77 32.33 -10.57
N GLU A 108 37.61 32.92 -10.27
CA GLU A 108 37.29 33.60 -9.00
C GLU A 108 37.10 32.57 -7.88
N THR A 109 38.22 31.99 -7.41
CA THR A 109 38.21 30.97 -6.35
C THR A 109 39.12 31.37 -5.20
N VAL A 110 38.75 30.94 -3.99
CA VAL A 110 39.55 31.19 -2.78
C VAL A 110 40.96 30.58 -2.89
N TRP A 111 41.11 29.52 -3.69
CA TRP A 111 42.37 28.81 -3.89
C TRP A 111 43.39 29.61 -4.70
N ASN A 112 42.92 30.48 -5.61
CA ASN A 112 43.79 31.30 -6.44
C ASN A 112 44.36 32.53 -5.68
N PHE A 113 43.85 32.83 -4.48
CA PHE A 113 44.33 33.94 -3.65
C PHE A 113 45.84 33.89 -3.35
N VAL A 114 46.41 32.69 -3.22
CA VAL A 114 47.85 32.51 -2.96
C VAL A 114 48.73 33.08 -4.08
N LEU A 115 48.19 33.28 -5.29
CA LEU A 115 48.91 33.88 -6.41
C LEU A 115 49.12 35.39 -6.24
N VAL A 116 48.17 36.07 -5.58
CA VAL A 116 48.16 37.53 -5.42
C VAL A 116 48.62 38.00 -4.04
N ILE A 117 48.71 37.10 -3.06
CA ILE A 117 49.09 37.45 -1.68
C ILE A 117 50.45 38.19 -1.61
N GLY A 118 50.44 39.40 -1.05
CA GLY A 118 51.62 40.25 -0.91
C GLY A 118 52.08 40.96 -2.20
N LEU A 119 51.31 40.87 -3.30
CA LEU A 119 51.50 41.72 -4.49
C LEU A 119 50.50 42.86 -4.59
N LEU A 120 49.39 42.74 -3.88
CA LEU A 120 48.35 43.76 -3.85
C LEU A 120 48.64 44.75 -2.73
N ASP A 121 48.38 46.02 -2.98
CA ASP A 121 48.39 47.10 -1.98
C ASP A 121 47.13 47.02 -1.08
N CYS A 122 46.80 45.81 -0.60
CA CYS A 122 45.67 45.56 0.29
C CYS A 122 46.07 45.73 1.75
N GLY A 123 45.09 46.08 2.60
CA GLY A 123 45.29 46.13 4.04
C GLY A 123 45.70 44.78 4.63
N THR A 124 46.48 44.80 5.72
CA THR A 124 46.86 43.58 6.45
C THR A 124 45.65 42.81 6.95
N MET A 125 44.57 43.50 7.33
CA MET A 125 43.31 42.89 7.77
C MET A 125 42.60 42.14 6.64
N ASP A 126 42.54 42.71 5.43
CA ASP A 126 41.93 42.04 4.27
C ASP A 126 42.70 40.76 3.90
N THR A 127 44.03 40.82 4.00
CA THR A 127 44.92 39.67 3.78
C THR A 127 44.69 38.58 4.84
N LEU A 128 44.53 38.95 6.12
CA LEU A 128 44.22 38.00 7.20
C LEU A 128 42.85 37.35 7.01
N ILE A 129 41.84 38.13 6.60
CA ILE A 129 40.49 37.62 6.31
C ILE A 129 40.55 36.63 5.14
N ALA A 130 41.20 36.98 4.03
CA ALA A 130 41.33 36.11 2.87
C ALA A 130 42.05 34.78 3.20
N PHE A 131 43.10 34.83 4.02
CA PHE A 131 43.78 33.63 4.49
C PHE A 131 42.88 32.77 5.39
N ALA A 132 42.12 33.38 6.31
CA ALA A 132 41.16 32.67 7.15
C ALA A 132 40.04 32.03 6.31
N LEU A 133 39.55 32.70 5.26
CA LEU A 133 38.57 32.15 4.33
C LEU A 133 39.12 30.96 3.54
N MET A 134 40.40 31.00 3.12
CA MET A 134 41.04 29.86 2.45
C MET A 134 41.13 28.63 3.34
N VAL A 135 41.56 28.79 4.60
CA VAL A 135 41.60 27.70 5.58
C VAL A 135 40.18 27.20 5.89
N GLY A 136 39.23 28.11 6.12
CA GLY A 136 37.83 27.77 6.38
C GLY A 136 37.18 27.01 5.24
N ASN A 137 37.45 27.40 3.99
CA ASN A 137 36.98 26.71 2.80
C ASN A 137 37.50 25.27 2.72
N ALA A 138 38.82 25.09 2.88
CA ALA A 138 39.43 23.77 2.87
C ALA A 138 38.89 22.88 4.00
N MET A 139 38.70 23.44 5.20
CA MET A 139 38.10 22.74 6.33
C MET A 139 36.65 22.33 6.03
N MET A 140 35.84 23.22 5.46
CA MET A 140 34.44 22.94 5.17
C MET A 140 34.29 21.84 4.10
N GLN A 141 35.03 21.92 3.00
CA GLN A 141 35.02 20.87 1.98
C GLN A 141 35.51 19.52 2.55
N ALA A 142 36.53 19.52 3.41
CA ALA A 142 36.98 18.31 4.10
C ALA A 142 35.90 17.74 5.05
N LEU A 143 35.16 18.60 5.76
CA LEU A 143 34.05 18.17 6.62
C LEU A 143 32.92 17.55 5.79
N PHE A 144 32.59 18.11 4.62
CA PHE A 144 31.61 17.49 3.71
C PHE A 144 32.08 16.12 3.22
N CYS A 145 33.37 15.98 2.85
CA CYS A 145 33.94 14.68 2.49
C CYS A 145 33.77 13.65 3.62
N ILE A 146 34.12 14.03 4.85
CA ILE A 146 34.00 13.16 6.03
C ILE A 146 32.53 12.80 6.29
N ALA A 147 31.63 13.77 6.22
CA ALA A 147 30.20 13.57 6.43
C ALA A 147 29.59 12.60 5.42
N ILE A 148 29.86 12.78 4.12
CA ILE A 148 29.30 11.90 3.07
C ILE A 148 29.90 10.48 3.17
N MET A 149 31.17 10.35 3.56
CA MET A 149 31.83 9.06 3.76
C MET A 149 31.39 8.33 5.03
N SER A 150 30.77 9.03 5.98
CA SER A 150 30.35 8.44 7.25
C SER A 150 29.32 7.31 7.06
N PRO A 151 29.41 6.22 7.83
CA PRO A 151 28.43 5.13 7.77
C PRO A 151 27.03 5.59 8.21
N GLU A 152 26.93 6.58 9.08
CA GLU A 152 25.66 7.16 9.52
C GLU A 152 24.91 7.81 8.36
N PHE A 153 25.63 8.50 7.47
CA PHE A 153 25.03 9.15 6.30
C PHE A 153 24.70 8.17 5.17
N ARG A 154 25.58 7.18 4.92
CA ARG A 154 25.36 6.17 3.88
C ARG A 154 24.32 5.11 4.26
N GLY A 155 24.02 4.97 5.55
CA GLY A 155 23.11 3.96 6.06
C GLY A 155 23.69 2.54 6.00
N THR A 156 22.89 1.57 6.42
CA THR A 156 23.26 0.15 6.36
C THR A 156 23.11 -0.41 4.95
N ALA A 157 23.93 -1.39 4.58
CA ALA A 157 23.82 -2.09 3.30
C ALA A 157 22.38 -2.59 3.06
N PHE A 158 21.87 -2.36 1.86
CA PHE A 158 20.48 -2.67 1.50
C PHE A 158 20.15 -4.16 1.69
N ALA A 159 21.11 -5.06 1.45
CA ALA A 159 21.00 -6.50 1.73
C ALA A 159 20.51 -6.84 3.16
N SER A 160 20.76 -5.97 4.16
CA SER A 160 20.24 -6.17 5.52
C SER A 160 18.71 -6.12 5.61
N GLN A 161 18.05 -5.43 4.67
CA GLN A 161 16.59 -5.35 4.58
C GLN A 161 15.95 -6.69 4.27
N LEU A 162 16.68 -7.65 3.68
CA LEU A 162 16.17 -8.98 3.40
C LEU A 162 15.77 -9.72 4.68
N ALA A 163 16.61 -9.65 5.72
CA ALA A 163 16.31 -10.25 7.02
C ALA A 163 15.12 -9.57 7.71
N VAL A 164 15.00 -8.24 7.55
CA VAL A 164 13.88 -7.46 8.08
C VAL A 164 12.57 -7.84 7.37
N ALA A 165 12.60 -7.94 6.03
CA ALA A 165 11.47 -8.36 5.20
C ALA A 165 10.96 -9.74 5.61
N LYS A 166 11.88 -10.71 5.72
CA LYS A 166 11.58 -12.07 6.17
C LYS A 166 10.94 -12.10 7.55
N LYS A 167 11.53 -11.40 8.52
CA LYS A 167 11.00 -11.34 9.89
C LYS A 167 9.63 -10.69 9.93
N TRP A 168 9.42 -9.61 9.17
CA TRP A 168 8.13 -8.94 9.07
C TRP A 168 7.08 -9.87 8.45
N ARG A 169 7.41 -10.55 7.35
CA ARG A 169 6.46 -11.43 6.65
C ARG A 169 6.02 -12.61 7.52
N LEU A 170 6.97 -13.25 8.21
CA LEU A 170 6.68 -14.39 9.08
C LEU A 170 5.98 -14.00 10.39
N GLY A 171 6.22 -12.79 10.90
CA GLY A 171 5.71 -12.36 12.20
C GLY A 171 4.42 -11.54 12.13
N VAL A 172 4.33 -10.60 11.19
CA VAL A 172 3.29 -9.55 11.16
C VAL A 172 2.45 -9.62 9.89
N GLY A 173 3.07 -9.83 8.74
CA GLY A 173 2.41 -9.70 7.43
C GLY A 173 1.17 -10.57 7.28
N HIS A 174 1.22 -11.80 7.80
CA HIS A 174 0.09 -12.74 7.75
C HIS A 174 -0.66 -12.88 9.09
N ASP A 175 -0.45 -12.02 10.09
CA ASP A 175 -1.21 -12.13 11.35
C ASP A 175 -2.67 -11.69 11.13
N SER A 176 -3.61 -12.54 11.54
CA SER A 176 -5.06 -12.29 11.48
C SER A 176 -5.50 -10.99 12.16
N THR A 177 -4.71 -10.47 13.11
CA THR A 177 -4.98 -9.23 13.84
C THR A 177 -4.95 -8.00 12.93
N TYR A 178 -4.20 -8.06 11.82
CA TYR A 178 -4.07 -6.97 10.85
C TYR A 178 -4.88 -7.21 9.56
N MET A 179 -5.78 -8.19 9.58
CA MET A 179 -6.71 -8.42 8.48
C MET A 179 -7.72 -7.27 8.40
N ASP A 180 -7.98 -6.77 7.20
CA ASP A 180 -8.96 -5.71 7.00
C ASP A 180 -10.41 -6.24 7.06
N SER A 181 -11.35 -5.31 7.18
CA SER A 181 -12.79 -5.54 7.07
C SER A 181 -13.24 -6.15 5.72
N THR A 182 -12.41 -6.03 4.67
CA THR A 182 -12.60 -6.62 3.32
C THR A 182 -12.02 -8.03 3.18
N PRO A 183 -12.01 -8.82 4.26
CA PRO A 183 -11.12 -9.96 4.50
C PRO A 183 -9.88 -10.08 3.59
N THR A 184 -9.06 -9.03 3.50
CA THR A 184 -7.77 -9.04 2.78
C THR A 184 -6.59 -9.10 3.76
N SER A 185 -5.51 -9.79 3.38
CA SER A 185 -4.30 -9.88 4.21
C SER A 185 -3.48 -8.58 4.15
N LEU A 186 -2.69 -8.31 5.20
CA LEU A 186 -1.80 -7.14 5.22
C LEU A 186 -0.72 -7.24 4.12
N VAL A 187 -0.17 -8.44 3.86
CA VAL A 187 0.78 -8.64 2.76
C VAL A 187 0.19 -8.27 1.42
N ALA A 188 -1.01 -8.76 1.10
CA ALA A 188 -1.65 -8.49 -0.19
C ALA A 188 -1.88 -6.99 -0.40
N ARG A 189 -2.26 -6.25 0.65
CA ARG A 189 -2.41 -4.78 0.60
C ARG A 189 -1.07 -4.05 0.42
N VAL A 190 -0.03 -4.46 1.14
CA VAL A 190 1.33 -3.88 1.01
C VAL A 190 1.88 -4.08 -0.40
N CYS A 191 1.73 -5.28 -0.95
CA CYS A 191 2.19 -5.63 -2.29
C CYS A 191 1.30 -5.03 -3.40
N GLY A 192 0.02 -4.80 -3.11
CA GLY A 192 -0.93 -4.10 -3.96
C GLY A 192 -0.86 -2.57 -3.91
N SER A 193 0.12 -1.99 -3.20
CA SER A 193 0.32 -0.54 -3.05
C SER A 193 -0.91 0.20 -2.50
N ASP A 194 -1.57 -0.36 -1.49
CA ASP A 194 -2.72 0.27 -0.83
C ASP A 194 -2.32 1.54 -0.05
N GLU A 195 -2.81 2.71 -0.49
CA GLU A 195 -2.52 4.00 0.14
C GLU A 195 -3.26 4.21 1.46
N THR A 196 -4.26 3.38 1.78
CA THR A 196 -5.06 3.48 3.01
C THR A 196 -4.44 2.76 4.21
N LEU A 197 -3.24 2.18 4.03
CA LEU A 197 -2.53 1.44 5.07
C LEU A 197 -2.01 2.36 6.18
N ILE A 198 -2.62 2.24 7.37
CA ILE A 198 -2.11 2.88 8.60
C ILE A 198 -0.98 2.04 9.22
N VAL A 199 -1.05 0.72 9.09
CA VAL A 199 -0.04 -0.24 9.58
C VAL A 199 0.87 -0.65 8.42
N ALA A 200 2.16 -0.84 8.71
CA ALA A 200 3.18 -1.23 7.74
C ALA A 200 3.42 -0.21 6.58
N ASN A 201 3.17 1.08 6.83
CA ASN A 201 3.42 2.15 5.86
C ASN A 201 4.88 2.20 5.37
N SER A 202 5.84 1.91 6.25
CA SER A 202 7.27 1.81 5.86
C SER A 202 7.53 0.68 4.86
N GLN A 203 6.88 -0.48 5.03
CA GLN A 203 7.02 -1.62 4.13
C GLN A 203 6.33 -1.33 2.80
N ALA A 204 5.12 -0.76 2.82
CA ALA A 204 4.40 -0.35 1.62
C ALA A 204 5.19 0.69 0.81
N THR A 205 5.74 1.71 1.47
CA THR A 205 6.59 2.72 0.81
C THR A 205 7.83 2.09 0.20
N LEU A 206 8.51 1.21 0.93
CA LEU A 206 9.71 0.51 0.43
C LEU A 206 9.39 -0.37 -0.79
N VAL A 207 8.33 -1.18 -0.74
CA VAL A 207 7.92 -2.06 -1.84
C VAL A 207 7.51 -1.24 -3.07
N ARG A 208 6.84 -0.10 -2.86
CA ARG A 208 6.50 0.85 -3.93
C ARG A 208 7.75 1.46 -4.55
N ASP A 209 8.69 1.94 -3.75
CA ASP A 209 9.94 2.52 -4.23
C ASP A 209 10.76 1.49 -5.03
N ILE A 210 10.84 0.24 -4.55
CA ILE A 210 11.47 -0.87 -5.27
C ILE A 210 10.77 -1.14 -6.60
N THR A 211 9.44 -1.18 -6.61
CA THR A 211 8.63 -1.45 -7.81
C THR A 211 8.82 -0.37 -8.86
N ALA A 212 8.82 0.90 -8.44
CA ALA A 212 9.09 2.04 -9.30
C ALA A 212 10.54 2.05 -9.83
N TYR A 213 11.52 1.74 -8.97
CA TYR A 213 12.93 1.67 -9.35
C TYR A 213 13.18 0.60 -10.41
N LEU A 214 12.61 -0.60 -10.22
CA LEU A 214 12.80 -1.74 -11.11
C LEU A 214 11.91 -1.68 -12.37
N GLY A 215 10.81 -0.92 -12.35
CA GLY A 215 9.91 -0.73 -13.49
C GLY A 215 8.91 -1.87 -13.68
N PHE A 216 8.50 -2.53 -12.60
CA PHE A 216 7.64 -3.73 -12.64
C PHE A 216 6.16 -3.47 -12.96
N ASP A 217 5.73 -2.20 -13.10
CA ASP A 217 4.34 -1.86 -13.43
C ASP A 217 3.98 -2.07 -14.92
N ASN A 218 4.96 -2.39 -15.76
CA ASN A 218 4.72 -2.72 -17.17
C ASN A 218 4.37 -4.21 -17.29
N ALA A 219 3.20 -4.51 -17.85
CA ALA A 219 2.64 -5.85 -18.00
C ALA A 219 3.55 -6.86 -18.76
N ASP A 220 4.62 -6.40 -19.39
CA ASP A 220 5.64 -7.22 -20.05
C ASP A 220 6.89 -7.29 -19.15
N GLY A 221 6.89 -8.26 -18.22
CA GLY A 221 7.86 -8.45 -17.14
C GLY A 221 9.31 -8.79 -17.54
N SER A 222 9.88 -8.14 -18.55
CA SER A 222 11.28 -8.33 -18.95
C SER A 222 11.89 -7.09 -19.63
N SER A 223 11.66 -5.88 -19.11
CA SER A 223 12.49 -4.76 -19.57
C SER A 223 13.94 -4.99 -19.10
N TRP A 224 14.85 -5.07 -20.05
CA TRP A 224 16.30 -5.13 -19.81
C TRP A 224 16.83 -3.86 -19.11
N PHE A 225 15.95 -2.86 -18.96
CA PHE A 225 16.23 -1.57 -18.37
C PHE A 225 15.27 -1.30 -17.20
N SER A 226 15.83 -1.21 -15.99
CA SER A 226 15.14 -0.65 -14.83
C SER A 226 15.28 0.88 -14.85
N PRO A 227 14.17 1.64 -14.85
CA PRO A 227 14.19 3.11 -14.92
C PRO A 227 15.08 3.75 -13.84
N GLY A 228 15.06 3.21 -12.62
CA GLY A 228 15.88 3.69 -11.52
C GLY A 228 17.38 3.53 -11.77
N ALA A 229 17.82 2.38 -12.31
CA ALA A 229 19.23 2.17 -12.66
C ALA A 229 19.71 3.08 -13.79
N LEU A 230 18.84 3.34 -14.79
CA LEU A 230 19.15 4.32 -15.85
C LEU A 230 19.36 5.70 -15.25
N LEU A 231 18.40 6.16 -14.45
CA LEU A 231 18.48 7.49 -13.85
C LEU A 231 19.69 7.60 -12.91
N SER A 232 19.97 6.58 -12.10
CA SER A 232 21.16 6.54 -11.25
C SER A 232 22.45 6.64 -12.07
N THR A 233 22.53 5.91 -13.20
CA THR A 233 23.68 5.99 -14.12
C THR A 233 23.81 7.38 -14.75
N LEU A 234 22.70 8.02 -15.13
CA LEU A 234 22.70 9.39 -15.67
C LEU A 234 23.11 10.43 -14.62
N CYS A 235 22.63 10.29 -13.38
CA CYS A 235 23.05 11.14 -12.26
C CYS A 235 24.54 10.99 -11.96
N ILE A 236 25.08 9.76 -12.01
CA ILE A 236 26.51 9.52 -11.84
C ILE A 236 27.31 10.08 -13.02
N LEU A 237 26.84 9.93 -14.26
CA LEU A 237 27.48 10.54 -15.43
C LEU A 237 27.55 12.06 -15.26
N HIS A 238 26.43 12.68 -14.90
CA HIS A 238 26.34 14.11 -14.65
C HIS A 238 27.33 14.56 -13.56
N TRP A 239 27.39 13.81 -12.45
CA TRP A 239 28.35 14.07 -11.37
C TRP A 239 29.81 13.93 -11.81
N CYS A 240 30.14 12.89 -12.59
CA CYS A 240 31.47 12.71 -13.15
C CYS A 240 31.86 13.88 -14.06
N LEU A 241 30.93 14.35 -14.91
CA LEU A 241 31.18 15.49 -15.80
C LEU A 241 31.48 16.77 -15.00
N TYR A 242 30.73 17.03 -13.94
CA TYR A 242 31.00 18.15 -13.02
C TYR A 242 32.41 18.09 -12.41
N ILE A 243 32.82 16.93 -11.89
CA ILE A 243 34.16 16.78 -11.33
C ILE A 243 35.25 16.89 -12.41
N PHE A 244 35.01 16.38 -13.62
CA PHE A 244 36.00 16.46 -14.70
C PHE A 244 36.17 17.87 -15.24
N GLU A 245 35.11 18.68 -15.28
CA GLU A 245 35.20 20.11 -15.56
C GLU A 245 36.13 20.80 -14.54
N GLU A 246 35.94 20.49 -13.26
CA GLU A 246 36.76 21.02 -12.17
C GLU A 246 38.23 20.57 -12.27
N ILE A 247 38.49 19.28 -12.50
CA ILE A 247 39.87 18.77 -12.69
C ILE A 247 40.53 19.40 -13.92
N ARG A 248 39.79 19.59 -15.02
CA ARG A 248 40.30 20.24 -16.22
C ARG A 248 40.66 21.70 -15.95
N SER A 249 39.81 22.42 -15.21
CA SER A 249 40.09 23.78 -14.75
C SER A 249 41.39 23.83 -13.94
N ILE A 250 41.57 22.93 -12.97
CA ILE A 250 42.80 22.78 -12.19
C ILE A 250 44.02 22.49 -13.07
N CYS A 251 43.94 21.52 -13.99
CA CYS A 251 45.07 21.18 -14.86
C CYS A 251 45.45 22.33 -15.77
N SER A 252 44.46 23.04 -16.34
CA SER A 252 44.69 24.18 -17.23
C SER A 252 45.39 25.34 -16.52
N THR A 253 45.00 25.63 -15.28
CA THR A 253 45.59 26.69 -14.45
C THR A 253 47.01 26.34 -14.01
N ILE A 254 47.27 25.09 -13.59
CA ILE A 254 48.64 24.62 -13.31
C ILE A 254 49.54 24.79 -14.55
N LEU A 255 49.08 24.37 -15.74
CA LEU A 255 49.86 24.49 -16.97
C LEU A 255 50.12 25.95 -17.34
N ALA A 256 49.12 26.81 -17.20
CA ALA A 256 49.25 28.23 -17.51
C ALA A 256 50.26 28.93 -16.58
N ILE A 257 50.21 28.63 -15.28
CA ILE A 257 51.12 29.20 -14.27
C ILE A 257 52.54 28.63 -14.42
N SER A 258 52.67 27.36 -14.80
CA SER A 258 53.98 26.73 -15.04
C SER A 258 54.75 27.34 -16.22
N ASN A 259 54.06 28.01 -17.15
CA ASN A 259 54.67 28.74 -18.26
C ASN A 259 55.18 30.14 -17.88
N VAL A 260 54.87 30.64 -16.68
CA VAL A 260 55.36 31.93 -16.19
C VAL A 260 56.83 31.78 -15.75
N PRO A 261 57.75 32.65 -16.19
CA PRO A 261 59.15 32.55 -15.82
C PRO A 261 59.34 32.70 -14.30
N GLN A 262 60.20 31.84 -13.75
CA GLN A 262 60.49 31.75 -12.32
C GLN A 262 61.64 32.68 -11.95
N ASP A 263 61.51 33.41 -10.84
CA ASP A 263 62.55 34.29 -10.30
C ASP A 263 62.57 34.25 -8.75
N GLN A 264 63.46 34.98 -8.09
CA GLN A 264 63.46 35.09 -6.62
C GLN A 264 62.34 35.99 -6.10
N GLU A 265 61.99 37.04 -6.84
CA GLU A 265 60.94 37.99 -6.50
C GLU A 265 59.78 37.89 -7.51
N SER A 266 58.54 37.96 -7.00
CA SER A 266 57.35 38.01 -7.84
C SER A 266 57.09 39.46 -8.28
N GLU A 267 56.89 39.70 -9.57
CA GLU A 267 56.58 41.04 -10.12
C GLU A 267 55.27 40.99 -10.92
N MET A 268 54.35 41.90 -10.59
CA MET A 268 53.08 42.09 -11.30
C MET A 268 52.98 43.52 -11.82
N ARG A 269 52.61 43.67 -13.10
CA ARG A 269 52.52 44.97 -13.76
C ARG A 269 51.25 45.06 -14.60
N GLY A 270 50.34 45.96 -14.23
CA GLY A 270 49.08 46.19 -14.95
C GLY A 270 48.19 44.95 -15.06
N GLY A 271 48.01 44.22 -13.96
CA GLY A 271 47.22 42.98 -13.92
C GLY A 271 47.88 41.75 -14.56
N ARG A 272 49.11 41.87 -15.09
CA ARG A 272 49.86 40.75 -15.66
C ARG A 272 50.98 40.30 -14.71
N LEU A 273 51.00 39.01 -14.40
CA LEU A 273 52.12 38.37 -13.69
C LEU A 273 53.30 38.22 -14.67
N ILE A 274 54.42 38.92 -14.43
CA ILE A 274 55.61 38.85 -15.28
C ILE A 274 56.54 37.74 -14.78
N ARG A 275 56.79 37.70 -13.47
CA ARG A 275 57.66 36.71 -12.82
C ARG A 275 57.01 36.19 -11.55
N ILE A 276 57.20 34.90 -11.26
CA ILE A 276 56.68 34.26 -10.04
C ILE A 276 57.82 33.68 -9.20
N SER A 277 57.75 33.86 -7.89
CA SER A 277 58.71 33.28 -6.96
C SER A 277 58.52 31.77 -6.80
N TYR A 278 59.62 31.04 -6.61
CA TYR A 278 59.60 29.58 -6.38
C TYR A 278 58.71 29.18 -5.20
N PHE A 279 58.76 29.96 -4.12
CA PHE A 279 57.94 29.68 -2.93
C PHE A 279 56.44 29.80 -3.24
N ARG A 280 56.03 30.82 -4.00
CA ARG A 280 54.62 31.02 -4.35
C ARG A 280 54.12 29.95 -5.33
N LEU A 281 54.95 29.58 -6.30
CA LEU A 281 54.64 28.50 -7.22
C LEU A 281 54.46 27.17 -6.47
N LEU A 282 55.35 26.86 -5.52
CA LEU A 282 55.24 25.67 -4.70
C LEU A 282 54.00 25.71 -3.81
N SER A 283 53.70 26.84 -3.16
CA SER A 283 52.50 26.97 -2.32
C SER A 283 51.21 26.83 -3.13
N TYR A 284 51.17 27.40 -4.34
CA TYR A 284 50.05 27.22 -5.25
C TYR A 284 49.89 25.75 -5.64
N PHE A 285 50.97 25.11 -6.06
CA PHE A 285 50.95 23.69 -6.43
C PHE A 285 50.46 22.80 -5.28
N VAL A 286 50.94 23.01 -4.04
CA VAL A 286 50.48 22.26 -2.87
C VAL A 286 48.99 22.46 -2.60
N LEU A 287 48.49 23.70 -2.65
CA LEU A 287 47.08 24.00 -2.45
C LEU A 287 46.20 23.38 -3.55
N THR A 288 46.67 23.42 -4.79
CA THR A 288 45.96 22.80 -5.91
C THR A 288 45.93 21.28 -5.80
N VAL A 289 47.01 20.64 -5.34
CA VAL A 289 47.02 19.21 -5.03
C VAL A 289 45.99 18.87 -3.94
N ILE A 290 45.90 19.69 -2.88
CA ILE A 290 44.87 19.52 -1.84
C ILE A 290 43.46 19.63 -2.44
N ARG A 291 43.20 20.65 -3.28
CA ARG A 291 41.93 20.83 -3.99
C ARG A 291 41.59 19.61 -4.86
N SER A 292 42.56 19.10 -5.63
CA SER A 292 42.37 17.87 -6.42
C SER A 292 42.11 16.64 -5.57
N CYS A 293 42.77 16.50 -4.42
CA CYS A 293 42.52 15.40 -3.48
C CYS A 293 41.09 15.45 -2.92
N ILE A 294 40.62 16.64 -2.53
CA ILE A 294 39.24 16.85 -2.07
C ILE A 294 38.25 16.48 -3.17
N ALA A 295 38.45 16.98 -4.39
CA ALA A 295 37.59 16.66 -5.54
C ALA A 295 37.56 15.15 -5.85
N ALA A 296 38.70 14.46 -5.76
CA ALA A 296 38.77 13.01 -5.96
C ALA A 296 38.04 12.22 -4.87
N VAL A 297 38.14 12.64 -3.61
CA VAL A 297 37.39 12.04 -2.49
C VAL A 297 35.89 12.28 -2.67
N LEU A 298 35.48 13.49 -3.06
CA LEU A 298 34.08 13.82 -3.35
C LEU A 298 33.55 13.03 -4.54
N LEU A 299 34.34 12.81 -5.59
CA LEU A 299 33.95 11.97 -6.72
C LEU A 299 33.60 10.55 -6.23
N TYR A 300 34.52 9.93 -5.49
CA TYR A 300 34.31 8.58 -4.95
C TYR A 300 33.11 8.51 -4.00
N ALA A 301 33.02 9.46 -3.07
CA ALA A 301 31.94 9.53 -2.09
C ALA A 301 30.57 9.77 -2.77
N GLY A 302 30.51 10.66 -3.76
CA GLY A 302 29.31 10.97 -4.52
C GLY A 302 28.84 9.82 -5.39
N VAL A 303 29.76 9.07 -6.04
CA VAL A 303 29.41 7.84 -6.78
C VAL A 303 28.80 6.81 -5.84
N LEU A 304 29.41 6.57 -4.67
CA LEU A 304 28.87 5.63 -3.68
C LEU A 304 27.50 6.06 -3.16
N TRP A 305 27.30 7.35 -2.89
CA TRP A 305 26.04 7.88 -2.37
C TRP A 305 24.92 7.81 -3.41
N LEU A 306 25.18 8.22 -4.65
CA LEU A 306 24.22 8.15 -5.75
C LEU A 306 23.87 6.70 -6.10
N ALA A 307 24.86 5.81 -6.16
CA ALA A 307 24.61 4.40 -6.47
C ALA A 307 23.84 3.68 -5.35
N GLY A 308 23.96 4.11 -4.09
CA GLY A 308 23.24 3.55 -2.94
C GLY A 308 21.83 4.11 -2.71
N THR A 309 21.41 5.13 -3.47
CA THR A 309 20.11 5.77 -3.28
C THR A 309 19.00 4.94 -3.93
N THR A 310 17.97 4.58 -3.16
CA THR A 310 16.90 3.67 -3.60
C THR A 310 15.68 4.37 -4.20
N SER A 311 15.42 5.62 -3.79
CA SER A 311 14.29 6.40 -4.30
C SER A 311 14.71 7.27 -5.49
N ILE A 312 13.91 7.22 -6.56
CA ILE A 312 14.09 8.01 -7.79
C ILE A 312 14.10 9.51 -7.49
N ALA A 313 13.18 9.98 -6.64
CA ALA A 313 13.12 11.40 -6.27
C ALA A 313 14.36 11.85 -5.50
N SER A 314 14.85 11.00 -4.58
CA SER A 314 16.08 11.29 -3.83
C SER A 314 17.33 11.30 -4.71
N LEU A 315 17.40 10.48 -5.77
CA LEU A 315 18.55 10.47 -6.70
C LEU A 315 18.81 11.84 -7.32
N MET A 316 17.76 12.49 -7.84
CA MET A 316 17.89 13.81 -8.48
C MET A 316 18.28 14.90 -7.48
N VAL A 317 17.66 14.89 -6.29
CA VAL A 317 17.98 15.87 -5.24
C VAL A 317 19.42 15.69 -4.75
N ASN A 318 19.86 14.44 -4.57
CA ASN A 318 21.22 14.14 -4.13
C ASN A 318 22.27 14.55 -5.18
N SER A 319 22.00 14.37 -6.48
CA SER A 319 22.94 14.81 -7.52
C SER A 319 23.11 16.32 -7.56
N VAL A 320 22.01 17.07 -7.40
CA VAL A 320 22.06 18.54 -7.35
C VAL A 320 22.75 19.02 -6.07
N ALA A 321 22.51 18.37 -4.93
CA ALA A 321 23.18 18.71 -3.68
C ALA A 321 24.70 18.52 -3.76
N LEU A 322 25.17 17.47 -4.44
CA LEU A 322 26.59 17.24 -4.68
C LEU A 322 27.23 18.35 -5.53
N ALA A 323 26.55 18.80 -6.58
CA ALA A 323 27.01 19.94 -7.38
C ALA A 323 27.12 21.21 -6.52
N ALA A 324 26.13 21.49 -5.67
CA ALA A 324 26.17 22.64 -4.76
C ALA A 324 27.32 22.60 -3.74
N ILE A 325 27.75 21.40 -3.31
CA ILE A 325 28.91 21.24 -2.41
C ILE A 325 30.23 21.57 -3.12
N MET A 326 30.35 21.27 -4.42
CA MET A 326 31.53 21.61 -5.21
C MET A 326 31.68 23.12 -5.38
N ASP A 327 30.60 23.81 -5.71
CA ASP A 327 30.60 25.27 -5.97
C ASP A 327 30.77 26.13 -4.71
N ILE A 328 30.88 25.51 -3.53
CA ILE A 328 30.83 26.23 -2.25
C ILE A 328 32.00 27.20 -2.08
N ASP A 329 33.17 26.89 -2.64
CA ASP A 329 34.35 27.74 -2.55
C ASP A 329 34.20 29.00 -3.40
N GLU A 330 33.60 28.88 -4.59
CA GLU A 330 33.24 30.03 -5.43
C GLU A 330 32.21 30.92 -4.71
N LYS A 331 31.22 30.32 -4.03
CA LYS A 331 30.23 31.10 -3.27
C LYS A 331 30.84 31.78 -2.05
N ILE A 332 31.77 31.12 -1.35
CA ILE A 332 32.53 31.76 -0.26
C ILE A 332 33.34 32.94 -0.79
N PHE A 333 34.01 32.76 -1.93
CA PHE A 333 34.78 33.83 -2.57
C PHE A 333 33.90 35.03 -2.88
N ALA A 334 32.81 34.82 -3.62
CA ALA A 334 31.90 35.88 -4.05
C ALA A 334 31.23 36.60 -2.86
N ALA A 335 30.87 35.86 -1.80
CA ALA A 335 30.13 36.43 -0.68
C ALA A 335 31.02 37.08 0.39
N LEU A 336 32.19 36.51 0.69
CA LEU A 336 32.97 36.84 1.88
C LEU A 336 34.36 37.43 1.59
N MET A 337 34.91 37.25 0.38
CA MET A 337 36.22 37.81 0.05
C MET A 337 36.15 39.36 0.08
N PRO A 338 37.13 40.05 0.68
CA PRO A 338 37.17 41.52 0.66
C PRO A 338 37.09 42.07 -0.76
N ARG A 339 36.23 43.08 -0.97
CA ARG A 339 35.94 43.64 -2.30
C ARG A 339 37.19 44.15 -3.03
N GLN A 340 38.21 44.62 -2.31
CA GLN A 340 39.49 45.02 -2.91
C GLN A 340 40.18 43.83 -3.59
N ILE A 341 40.23 42.68 -2.92
CA ILE A 341 40.83 41.45 -3.46
C ILE A 341 40.00 40.93 -4.64
N GLN A 342 38.67 41.02 -4.58
CA GLN A 342 37.79 40.65 -5.70
C GLN A 342 38.10 41.50 -6.94
N VAL A 343 38.08 42.83 -6.82
CA VAL A 343 38.35 43.75 -7.95
C VAL A 343 39.75 43.53 -8.55
N GLU A 344 40.75 43.27 -7.71
CA GLU A 344 42.11 43.00 -8.19
C GLU A 344 42.23 41.63 -8.85
N MET A 345 41.50 40.62 -8.36
CA MET A 345 41.43 39.31 -9.03
C MET A 345 40.72 39.39 -10.38
N ASP A 346 39.63 40.15 -10.48
CA ASP A 346 38.93 40.41 -11.74
C ASP A 346 39.81 41.18 -12.73
N GLY A 347 40.72 42.01 -12.22
CA GLY A 347 41.70 42.77 -12.98
C GLY A 347 42.88 41.94 -13.53
N LEU A 348 43.01 40.66 -13.15
CA LEU A 348 44.10 39.82 -13.63
C LEU A 348 43.92 39.51 -15.12
N GLN A 349 44.96 39.79 -15.91
CA GLN A 349 44.97 39.40 -17.31
C GLN A 349 45.00 37.87 -17.44
N PRO A 350 44.22 37.29 -18.38
CA PRO A 350 44.21 35.86 -18.59
C PRO A 350 45.61 35.34 -18.94
N PHE A 351 45.99 34.21 -18.36
CA PHE A 351 47.24 33.55 -18.67
C PHE A 351 47.17 32.91 -20.06
N THR A 352 48.26 32.98 -20.82
CA THR A 352 48.34 32.31 -22.12
C THR A 352 48.81 30.89 -21.92
N ALA A 353 47.97 29.90 -22.20
CA ALA A 353 48.37 28.50 -22.23
C ALA A 353 48.50 28.05 -23.70
N THR A 354 49.64 27.45 -24.04
CA THR A 354 49.84 26.82 -25.35
C THR A 354 49.28 25.40 -25.31
N TYR A 355 48.03 25.24 -25.75
CA TYR A 355 47.45 23.91 -25.92
C TYR A 355 47.86 23.32 -27.26
N SER A 356 48.61 22.21 -27.23
CA SER A 356 48.85 21.45 -28.46
C SER A 356 47.60 20.66 -28.84
N ARG A 357 47.30 20.60 -30.15
CA ARG A 357 46.16 19.81 -30.68
C ARG A 357 46.21 18.35 -30.23
N ARG A 358 47.41 17.76 -30.13
CA ARG A 358 47.61 16.38 -29.65
C ARG A 358 47.28 16.24 -28.16
N SER A 359 47.68 17.20 -27.33
CA SER A 359 47.38 17.18 -25.89
C SER A 359 45.87 17.22 -25.63
N SER A 360 45.16 18.10 -26.33
CA SER A 360 43.69 18.22 -26.22
C SER A 360 42.97 16.93 -26.63
N GLN A 361 43.44 16.26 -27.70
CA GLN A 361 42.89 14.97 -28.14
C GLN A 361 43.15 13.85 -27.13
N VAL A 362 44.37 13.75 -26.61
CA VAL A 362 44.74 12.74 -25.61
C VAL A 362 43.95 12.96 -24.32
N GLU A 363 43.83 14.20 -23.86
CA GLU A 363 43.05 14.56 -22.68
C GLU A 363 41.57 14.18 -22.85
N SER A 364 40.95 14.54 -23.98
CA SER A 364 39.55 14.21 -24.26
C SER A 364 39.32 12.70 -24.32
N MET A 365 40.23 11.95 -24.96
CA MET A 365 40.18 10.48 -25.01
C MET A 365 40.36 9.86 -23.63
N LEU A 366 41.29 10.37 -22.83
CA LEU A 366 41.54 9.91 -21.47
C LEU A 366 40.31 10.15 -20.59
N LEU A 367 39.78 11.37 -20.57
CA LEU A 367 38.58 11.72 -19.79
C LEU A 367 37.37 10.88 -20.20
N THR A 368 37.14 10.70 -21.50
CA THR A 368 36.06 9.85 -22.01
C THR A 368 36.24 8.39 -21.56
N THR A 369 37.47 7.86 -21.65
CA THR A 369 37.78 6.47 -21.25
C THR A 369 37.61 6.28 -19.74
N VAL A 370 38.09 7.22 -18.93
CA VAL A 370 37.93 7.19 -17.47
C VAL A 370 36.45 7.31 -17.08
N THR A 371 35.70 8.20 -17.72
CA THR A 371 34.24 8.35 -17.49
C THR A 371 33.52 7.04 -17.80
N ALA A 372 33.75 6.46 -18.98
CA ALA A 372 33.14 5.19 -19.38
C ALA A 372 33.54 4.05 -18.42
N GLY A 373 34.80 4.01 -18.00
CA GLY A 373 35.29 3.04 -17.02
C GLY A 373 34.62 3.18 -15.64
N LEU A 374 34.48 4.41 -15.14
CA LEU A 374 33.80 4.69 -13.87
C LEU A 374 32.31 4.34 -13.92
N LEU A 375 31.63 4.63 -15.03
CA LEU A 375 30.23 4.25 -15.24
C LEU A 375 30.05 2.74 -15.34
N ALA A 376 30.91 2.05 -16.08
CA ALA A 376 30.88 0.60 -16.16
C ALA A 376 31.15 -0.04 -14.79
N TRP A 377 32.13 0.49 -14.05
CA TRP A 377 32.45 0.02 -12.70
C TRP A 377 31.28 0.24 -11.74
N SER A 378 30.72 1.45 -11.68
CA SER A 378 29.59 1.75 -10.78
C SER A 378 28.36 0.92 -11.13
N PHE A 379 28.09 0.71 -12.43
CA PHE A 379 26.99 -0.13 -12.87
C PHE A 379 27.16 -1.59 -12.43
N VAL A 380 28.32 -2.19 -12.69
CA VAL A 380 28.58 -3.62 -12.40
C VAL A 380 28.70 -3.90 -10.90
N PHE A 381 29.36 -3.03 -10.14
CA PHE A 381 29.70 -3.32 -8.75
C PHE A 381 28.79 -2.65 -7.72
N LEU A 382 28.02 -1.63 -8.09
CA LEU A 382 27.15 -0.90 -7.16
C LEU A 382 25.67 -1.01 -7.54
N ILE A 383 25.32 -0.58 -8.76
CA ILE A 383 23.91 -0.46 -9.19
C ILE A 383 23.27 -1.82 -9.46
N HIS A 384 23.98 -2.71 -10.18
CA HIS A 384 23.46 -4.03 -10.51
C HIS A 384 23.24 -4.90 -9.26
N PRO A 385 24.19 -5.01 -8.31
CA PRO A 385 23.97 -5.70 -7.04
C PRO A 385 22.81 -5.09 -6.23
N LEU A 386 22.72 -3.75 -6.15
CA LEU A 386 21.60 -3.10 -5.48
C LEU A 386 20.26 -3.49 -6.11
N SER A 387 20.18 -3.54 -7.44
CA SER A 387 18.98 -3.94 -8.17
C SER A 387 18.61 -5.42 -7.94
N GLN A 388 19.60 -6.29 -7.73
CA GLN A 388 19.38 -7.67 -7.32
C GLN A 388 18.85 -7.75 -5.88
N ASP A 389 19.50 -7.06 -4.93
CA ASP A 389 19.04 -7.02 -3.54
C ASP A 389 17.61 -6.47 -3.44
N MET A 390 17.25 -5.45 -4.24
CA MET A 390 15.89 -4.93 -4.34
C MET A 390 14.88 -5.97 -4.82
N ARG A 391 15.24 -6.78 -5.82
CA ARG A 391 14.40 -7.90 -6.29
C ARG A 391 14.23 -8.93 -5.18
N ASP A 392 15.30 -9.35 -4.54
CA ASP A 392 15.27 -10.35 -3.48
C ASP A 392 14.42 -9.87 -2.28
N VAL A 393 14.54 -8.60 -1.90
CA VAL A 393 13.71 -7.99 -0.84
C VAL A 393 12.24 -7.94 -1.25
N LYS A 394 11.93 -7.56 -2.49
CA LYS A 394 10.54 -7.56 -3.00
C LYS A 394 9.97 -8.97 -3.04
N ASP A 395 10.74 -9.95 -3.48
CA ASP A 395 10.33 -11.35 -3.52
C ASP A 395 10.13 -11.91 -2.11
N GLU A 396 10.93 -11.49 -1.14
CA GLU A 396 10.71 -11.87 0.25
C GLU A 396 9.43 -11.23 0.81
N TYR A 397 9.10 -9.98 0.47
CA TYR A 397 7.82 -9.36 0.88
C TYR A 397 6.61 -9.97 0.16
N CYS A 398 6.70 -10.14 -1.16
CA CYS A 398 5.55 -10.30 -2.06
C CYS A 398 5.58 -11.58 -2.91
N GLY A 399 6.65 -12.37 -2.91
CA GLY A 399 6.73 -13.60 -3.68
C GLY A 399 5.80 -14.69 -3.13
N GLY A 400 5.29 -15.59 -3.96
CA GLY A 400 4.42 -16.70 -3.51
C GLY A 400 3.00 -16.26 -3.11
N ASN A 401 2.32 -17.06 -2.28
CA ASN A 401 0.94 -16.79 -1.89
C ASN A 401 0.87 -15.60 -0.90
N GLN A 402 0.04 -14.61 -1.20
CA GLN A 402 -0.21 -13.45 -0.36
C GLN A 402 -1.57 -13.53 0.35
N ASP A 403 -2.47 -14.36 -0.14
CA ASP A 403 -3.90 -14.32 0.19
C ASP A 403 -4.26 -15.31 1.31
N PHE A 404 -3.59 -15.17 2.45
CA PHE A 404 -3.95 -15.89 3.67
C PHE A 404 -3.53 -15.15 4.93
N VAL A 405 -4.16 -15.51 6.04
CA VAL A 405 -3.77 -15.09 7.40
C VAL A 405 -3.67 -16.28 8.34
N LEU A 406 -2.86 -16.13 9.38
CA LEU A 406 -2.62 -17.08 10.45
C LEU A 406 -3.05 -16.48 11.79
N LYS A 407 -3.60 -17.31 12.66
CA LYS A 407 -3.83 -17.02 14.07
C LYS A 407 -3.26 -18.13 14.91
N SER A 408 -2.39 -17.80 15.85
CA SER A 408 -1.91 -18.75 16.85
C SER A 408 -2.84 -18.75 18.06
N ASN A 409 -3.25 -19.93 18.50
CA ASN A 409 -3.90 -20.10 19.78
C ASN A 409 -2.87 -20.65 20.78
N ALA A 410 -2.47 -19.80 21.73
CA ALA A 410 -1.43 -20.12 22.71
C ALA A 410 -1.83 -21.27 23.66
N ASP A 411 -3.12 -21.40 23.99
CA ASP A 411 -3.60 -22.42 24.93
C ASP A 411 -3.47 -23.83 24.37
N VAL A 412 -3.69 -23.98 23.05
CA VAL A 412 -3.54 -25.27 22.34
C VAL A 412 -2.22 -25.39 21.58
N GLN A 413 -1.38 -24.34 21.61
CA GLN A 413 -0.12 -24.23 20.87
C GLN A 413 -0.26 -24.57 19.37
N LEU A 414 -1.42 -24.22 18.78
CA LEU A 414 -1.73 -24.51 17.38
C LEU A 414 -1.97 -23.22 16.62
N SER A 415 -1.36 -23.11 15.45
CA SER A 415 -1.64 -22.04 14.50
C SER A 415 -2.63 -22.52 13.45
N VAL A 416 -3.69 -21.74 13.24
CA VAL A 416 -4.73 -21.99 12.24
C VAL A 416 -4.59 -20.93 11.16
N ALA A 417 -4.66 -21.33 9.89
CA ALA A 417 -4.64 -20.43 8.75
C ALA A 417 -5.98 -20.44 8.02
N ILE A 418 -6.33 -19.32 7.40
CA ILE A 418 -7.48 -19.18 6.50
C ILE A 418 -7.08 -18.38 5.28
N GLY A 419 -7.60 -18.75 4.10
CA GLY A 419 -7.41 -17.97 2.87
C GLY A 419 -8.19 -16.65 2.92
N THR A 420 -7.58 -15.58 2.44
CA THR A 420 -8.20 -14.26 2.29
C THR A 420 -8.66 -14.03 0.85
N VAL A 421 -9.43 -12.96 0.63
CA VAL A 421 -9.78 -12.53 -0.73
C VAL A 421 -8.54 -11.87 -1.37
N PRO A 422 -8.24 -12.11 -2.66
CA PRO A 422 -7.17 -11.42 -3.35
C PRO A 422 -7.38 -9.91 -3.38
N TYR A 423 -6.30 -9.16 -3.18
CA TYR A 423 -6.34 -7.70 -3.26
C TYR A 423 -6.74 -7.25 -4.68
N GLY A 424 -7.74 -6.38 -4.78
CA GLY A 424 -8.29 -5.89 -6.06
C GLY A 424 -9.40 -6.75 -6.69
N GLU A 425 -9.48 -8.05 -6.39
CA GLU A 425 -10.55 -8.94 -6.91
C GLU A 425 -11.79 -9.02 -6.01
N GLY A 426 -11.71 -8.47 -4.79
CA GLY A 426 -12.87 -8.24 -3.90
C GLY A 426 -13.78 -7.15 -4.47
N GLY A 427 -14.42 -7.42 -5.59
CA GLY A 427 -15.21 -6.46 -6.35
C GLY A 427 -16.32 -5.83 -5.51
N GLY A 428 -16.35 -4.49 -5.49
CA GLY A 428 -17.52 -3.60 -5.53
C GLY A 428 -18.64 -3.72 -4.48
N GLY A 429 -18.71 -4.80 -3.71
CA GLY A 429 -19.67 -4.98 -2.63
C GLY A 429 -19.16 -4.25 -1.40
N LEU A 430 -19.58 -3.00 -1.23
CA LEU A 430 -19.42 -2.30 0.04
C LEU A 430 -19.87 -3.25 1.16
N THR A 431 -18.96 -3.58 2.08
CA THR A 431 -19.32 -4.37 3.27
C THR A 431 -20.42 -3.64 4.03
N LEU A 432 -21.18 -4.32 4.89
CA LEU A 432 -22.17 -3.64 5.73
C LEU A 432 -21.54 -2.47 6.50
N ASN A 433 -20.28 -2.61 6.93
CA ASN A 433 -19.51 -1.54 7.55
C ASN A 433 -19.21 -0.39 6.59
N ASN A 434 -18.83 -0.67 5.35
CA ASN A 434 -18.58 0.38 4.35
C ASN A 434 -19.87 1.12 3.99
N LEU A 435 -21.01 0.43 3.89
CA LEU A 435 -22.34 1.04 3.70
C LEU A 435 -22.76 1.88 4.92
N ALA A 436 -22.51 1.38 6.13
CA ALA A 436 -22.74 2.09 7.37
C ALA A 436 -21.90 3.37 7.49
N VAL A 437 -20.61 3.30 7.11
CA VAL A 437 -19.70 4.45 7.09
C VAL A 437 -20.10 5.42 5.99
N ASP A 438 -20.39 4.96 4.77
CA ASP A 438 -20.88 5.81 3.68
C ASP A 438 -22.16 6.55 4.07
N GLU A 439 -23.11 5.86 4.70
CA GLU A 439 -24.32 6.48 5.24
C GLU A 439 -24.01 7.54 6.30
N MET A 440 -23.02 7.30 7.17
CA MET A 440 -22.58 8.27 8.18
C MET A 440 -21.80 9.45 7.60
N LEU A 441 -21.08 9.27 6.49
CA LEU A 441 -20.39 10.34 5.76
C LEU A 441 -21.39 11.26 5.04
N GLN A 442 -22.57 10.75 4.70
CA GLN A 442 -23.62 11.49 4.00
C GLN A 442 -24.51 12.29 4.98
N LYS A 443 -24.26 13.61 5.10
CA LYS A 443 -25.03 14.64 5.85
C LYS A 443 -25.16 14.45 7.37
N ASN A 444 -25.50 15.55 8.07
CA ASN A 444 -25.79 15.57 9.51
C ASN A 444 -27.08 14.79 9.80
N HIS A 445 -26.94 13.66 10.48
CA HIS A 445 -28.06 12.87 10.99
C HIS A 445 -28.50 13.41 12.35
N GLU A 446 -29.58 14.18 12.36
CA GLU A 446 -30.24 14.62 13.59
C GLU A 446 -31.15 13.50 14.11
N ASN A 447 -30.60 12.66 14.99
CA ASN A 447 -31.31 11.65 15.81
C ASN A 447 -32.22 10.68 15.02
N GLY A 448 -31.71 9.49 14.70
CA GLY A 448 -32.53 8.40 14.20
C GLY A 448 -31.76 7.10 13.95
N PHE A 449 -32.53 6.01 13.83
CA PHE A 449 -32.03 4.74 13.29
C PHE A 449 -31.76 4.92 11.80
N LEU A 450 -30.52 4.64 11.38
CA LEU A 450 -30.12 4.71 9.97
C LEU A 450 -30.37 3.36 9.28
N LYS A 451 -30.15 3.27 7.97
CA LYS A 451 -30.41 2.03 7.20
C LYS A 451 -29.46 0.91 7.58
N TYR A 452 -28.21 1.25 7.85
CA TYR A 452 -27.16 0.28 8.14
C TYR A 452 -26.57 0.43 9.55
N THR A 453 -26.88 1.54 10.24
CA THR A 453 -26.25 1.92 11.52
C THR A 453 -27.26 2.30 12.60
N VAL A 454 -26.93 1.97 13.85
CA VAL A 454 -27.63 2.51 15.04
C VAL A 454 -26.71 3.53 15.70
N LEU A 455 -27.17 4.78 15.80
CA LEU A 455 -26.42 5.84 16.48
C LEU A 455 -26.60 5.71 18.00
N ALA A 456 -25.50 5.49 18.72
CA ALA A 456 -25.50 5.53 20.18
C ALA A 456 -25.49 6.98 20.68
N HIS A 457 -26.41 7.31 21.60
CA HIS A 457 -26.49 8.66 22.19
C HIS A 457 -25.46 8.89 23.30
N THR A 458 -24.94 7.82 23.91
CA THR A 458 -23.91 7.88 24.95
C THR A 458 -22.80 6.87 24.69
N LEU A 459 -21.59 7.15 25.20
CA LEU A 459 -20.46 6.22 25.14
C LEU A 459 -20.77 4.90 25.84
N ARG A 460 -21.58 4.93 26.90
CA ARG A 460 -22.03 3.75 27.62
C ARG A 460 -22.96 2.87 26.76
N ASP A 461 -23.86 3.49 26.00
CA ASP A 461 -24.73 2.76 25.07
C ASP A 461 -23.91 2.18 23.92
N PHE A 462 -22.93 2.91 23.40
CA PHE A 462 -22.00 2.43 22.38
C PHE A 462 -21.21 1.19 22.86
N ASP A 463 -20.63 1.24 24.06
CA ASP A 463 -19.88 0.12 24.64
C ASP A 463 -20.79 -1.09 24.91
N ARG A 464 -21.99 -0.85 25.47
CA ARG A 464 -23.00 -1.89 25.71
C ARG A 464 -23.46 -2.56 24.41
N TRP A 465 -23.62 -1.79 23.35
CA TRP A 465 -24.09 -2.27 22.05
C TRP A 465 -23.00 -2.98 21.28
N SER A 466 -21.77 -2.47 21.28
CA SER A 466 -20.63 -3.06 20.56
C SER A 466 -20.16 -4.39 21.15
N THR A 467 -20.31 -4.59 22.46
CA THR A 467 -19.89 -5.81 23.17
C THR A 467 -21.04 -6.74 23.56
N GLY A 468 -22.29 -6.27 23.43
CA GLY A 468 -23.48 -7.00 23.85
C GLY A 468 -23.79 -8.21 22.97
N THR A 469 -24.29 -9.28 23.58
CA THR A 469 -24.80 -10.45 22.84
C THR A 469 -26.13 -10.13 22.16
N ILE A 470 -26.47 -10.86 21.08
CA ILE A 470 -27.76 -10.66 20.39
C ILE A 470 -28.97 -10.85 21.32
N SER A 471 -28.85 -11.70 22.34
CA SER A 471 -29.90 -11.91 23.34
C SER A 471 -30.16 -10.65 24.20
N GLN A 472 -29.09 -9.92 24.55
CA GLN A 472 -29.18 -8.67 25.30
C GLN A 472 -29.76 -7.54 24.44
N TRP A 473 -29.42 -7.53 23.14
CA TRP A 473 -30.01 -6.64 22.15
C TRP A 473 -31.51 -6.88 21.98
N GLY A 474 -31.93 -8.14 21.88
CA GLY A 474 -33.33 -8.50 21.72
C GLY A 474 -34.22 -7.98 22.84
N ILE A 475 -33.74 -8.01 24.10
CA ILE A 475 -34.48 -7.47 25.25
C ILE A 475 -34.58 -5.94 25.21
N ALA A 476 -33.54 -5.26 24.71
CA ALA A 476 -33.50 -3.80 24.69
C ALA A 476 -34.37 -3.19 23.57
N ILE A 477 -34.55 -3.91 22.45
CA ILE A 477 -35.20 -3.39 21.24
C ILE A 477 -36.64 -3.89 21.09
N LEU A 478 -36.95 -5.11 21.52
CA LEU A 478 -38.25 -5.72 21.26
C LEU A 478 -39.12 -5.74 22.51
N HIS A 479 -40.25 -5.04 22.45
CA HIS A 479 -41.32 -5.16 23.42
C HIS A 479 -42.26 -6.30 23.02
N GLY A 480 -42.02 -7.48 23.57
CA GLY A 480 -42.85 -8.67 23.35
C GLY A 480 -42.47 -9.47 22.10
N CYS A 481 -43.34 -10.43 21.72
CA CYS A 481 -43.14 -11.21 20.50
C CYS A 481 -43.81 -10.52 19.30
N THR A 482 -43.13 -9.53 18.74
CA THR A 482 -43.57 -8.80 17.54
C THR A 482 -42.53 -8.96 16.43
N GLN A 483 -42.98 -8.84 15.17
CA GLN A 483 -42.10 -8.83 14.01
C GLN A 483 -42.15 -7.46 13.35
N TRP A 484 -41.05 -7.05 12.74
CA TRP A 484 -40.92 -5.74 12.12
C TRP A 484 -41.29 -5.84 10.64
N GLU A 485 -42.19 -4.98 10.16
CA GLU A 485 -42.55 -4.88 8.75
C GLU A 485 -41.99 -3.58 8.18
N ASN A 486 -41.43 -3.64 6.96
CA ASN A 486 -40.89 -2.47 6.23
C ASN A 486 -39.87 -1.64 7.02
N SER A 487 -39.02 -2.30 7.82
CA SER A 487 -37.97 -1.62 8.57
C SER A 487 -36.70 -1.44 7.76
N SER A 488 -36.01 -0.32 7.97
CA SER A 488 -34.67 -0.07 7.44
C SER A 488 -33.66 -1.15 7.87
N PHE A 489 -33.82 -1.75 9.06
CA PHE A 489 -32.99 -2.86 9.53
C PHE A 489 -33.11 -4.13 8.68
N LEU A 490 -34.23 -4.33 7.99
CA LEU A 490 -34.37 -5.46 7.07
C LEU A 490 -33.47 -5.31 5.84
N VAL A 491 -33.07 -4.08 5.49
CA VAL A 491 -32.05 -3.84 4.46
C VAL A 491 -30.67 -4.30 4.95
N ALA A 492 -30.31 -4.02 6.20
CA ALA A 492 -29.08 -4.53 6.80
C ALA A 492 -29.07 -6.07 6.88
N VAL A 493 -30.22 -6.68 7.21
CA VAL A 493 -30.39 -8.14 7.16
C VAL A 493 -30.19 -8.67 5.73
N ALA A 494 -30.82 -8.04 4.75
CA ALA A 494 -30.70 -8.42 3.34
C ALA A 494 -29.23 -8.45 2.89
N VAL A 495 -28.50 -7.35 3.14
CA VAL A 495 -27.07 -7.23 2.80
C VAL A 495 -26.25 -8.29 3.54
N SER A 496 -26.48 -8.50 4.84
CA SER A 496 -25.75 -9.51 5.62
C SER A 496 -25.95 -10.96 5.13
N LEU A 497 -27.07 -11.21 4.45
CA LEU A 497 -27.42 -12.53 3.91
C LEU A 497 -27.09 -12.66 2.41
N GLY A 498 -26.50 -11.63 1.79
CA GLY A 498 -26.11 -11.60 0.39
C GLY A 498 -27.22 -11.25 -0.60
N TYR A 499 -28.30 -10.61 -0.15
CA TYR A 499 -29.35 -10.06 -1.02
C TYR A 499 -29.01 -8.63 -1.46
N GLU A 500 -29.58 -8.18 -2.59
CA GLU A 500 -29.40 -6.81 -3.08
C GLU A 500 -29.97 -5.76 -2.10
N PRO A 501 -29.31 -4.62 -1.88
CA PRO A 501 -29.82 -3.57 -0.98
C PRO A 501 -31.02 -2.85 -1.61
N LYS A 502 -32.25 -3.21 -1.19
CA LYS A 502 -33.51 -2.58 -1.61
C LYS A 502 -34.37 -2.20 -0.42
N SER A 503 -35.12 -1.11 -0.54
CA SER A 503 -36.17 -0.74 0.43
C SER A 503 -37.42 -1.60 0.24
N GLY A 504 -38.21 -1.76 1.31
CA GLY A 504 -39.51 -2.45 1.24
C GLY A 504 -39.47 -3.95 1.51
N TYR A 505 -38.37 -4.46 2.06
CA TYR A 505 -38.32 -5.83 2.55
C TYR A 505 -39.32 -6.08 3.67
N ALA A 506 -39.97 -7.23 3.62
CA ALA A 506 -40.81 -7.78 4.65
C ALA A 506 -40.20 -9.07 5.21
N CYS A 507 -40.57 -9.44 6.43
CA CYS A 507 -40.10 -10.69 7.05
C CYS A 507 -40.36 -11.93 6.16
N ASN A 508 -41.47 -11.93 5.43
CA ASN A 508 -41.85 -13.04 4.54
C ASN A 508 -40.88 -13.25 3.38
N ASP A 509 -40.12 -12.24 2.97
CA ASP A 509 -39.12 -12.35 1.90
C ASP A 509 -37.93 -13.23 2.32
N PHE A 510 -37.74 -13.43 3.64
CA PHE A 510 -36.60 -14.15 4.21
C PHE A 510 -36.95 -15.48 4.87
N VAL A 511 -38.15 -16.03 4.66
CA VAL A 511 -38.58 -17.32 5.26
C VAL A 511 -37.56 -18.43 5.02
N SER A 512 -37.04 -18.52 3.79
CA SER A 512 -36.04 -19.53 3.41
C SER A 512 -34.69 -19.34 4.10
N ALA A 513 -34.37 -18.12 4.53
CA ALA A 513 -33.12 -17.79 5.20
C ALA A 513 -33.18 -17.99 6.73
N CYS A 514 -34.35 -18.21 7.33
CA CYS A 514 -34.51 -18.38 8.78
C CYS A 514 -33.73 -19.57 9.38
N LEU A 515 -33.31 -20.53 8.55
CA LEU A 515 -32.47 -21.68 8.92
C LEU A 515 -30.98 -21.49 8.61
N ARG A 516 -30.56 -20.32 8.12
CA ARG A 516 -29.14 -20.01 7.95
C ARG A 516 -28.50 -19.67 9.32
N PRO A 517 -27.30 -20.18 9.64
CA PRO A 517 -26.60 -19.85 10.88
C PRO A 517 -26.42 -18.33 11.08
N GLU A 518 -26.16 -17.60 10.01
CA GLU A 518 -25.87 -16.16 9.97
C GLU A 518 -27.13 -15.30 10.19
N ALA A 519 -28.33 -15.87 10.00
CA ALA A 519 -29.62 -15.17 10.07
C ALA A 519 -30.09 -14.86 11.51
N ARG A 520 -29.17 -14.57 12.43
CA ARG A 520 -29.48 -14.28 13.84
C ARG A 520 -30.26 -12.97 13.97
N LEU A 521 -29.82 -11.92 13.28
CA LEU A 521 -30.52 -10.63 13.24
C LEU A 521 -31.91 -10.76 12.61
N LEU A 522 -32.04 -11.57 11.56
CA LEU A 522 -33.35 -11.89 10.97
C LEU A 522 -34.27 -12.55 11.98
N ARG A 523 -33.81 -13.57 12.71
CA ARG A 523 -34.63 -14.24 13.75
C ARG A 523 -35.04 -13.29 14.88
N MET A 524 -34.22 -12.29 15.16
CA MET A 524 -34.54 -11.26 16.15
C MET A 524 -35.63 -10.30 15.65
N LEU A 525 -35.51 -9.79 14.42
CA LEU A 525 -36.45 -8.82 13.86
C LEU A 525 -37.74 -9.46 13.32
N CYS A 526 -37.67 -10.71 12.88
CA CYS A 526 -38.74 -11.48 12.27
C CYS A 526 -39.04 -12.79 13.03
N PRO A 527 -39.26 -12.74 14.35
CA PRO A 527 -39.28 -13.95 15.15
C PRO A 527 -40.49 -14.84 14.85
N LYS A 528 -41.64 -14.28 14.45
CA LYS A 528 -42.81 -15.09 14.09
C LYS A 528 -42.68 -15.73 12.72
N THR A 529 -42.25 -14.98 11.70
CA THR A 529 -41.96 -15.55 10.38
C THR A 529 -40.90 -16.65 10.45
N CYS A 530 -39.88 -16.46 11.30
CA CYS A 530 -38.93 -17.52 11.56
C CYS A 530 -39.43 -18.58 12.55
N GLY A 531 -40.59 -18.47 13.18
CA GLY A 531 -41.13 -19.51 14.07
C GLY A 531 -40.42 -19.63 15.43
N CYS A 532 -39.87 -18.54 15.98
CA CYS A 532 -39.38 -18.47 17.36
C CYS A 532 -40.49 -18.67 18.41
N ASN A 533 -41.75 -18.45 18.04
CA ASN A 533 -42.92 -18.69 18.87
C ASN A 533 -43.59 -20.05 18.62
N ASP A 534 -43.01 -20.89 17.76
CA ASP A 534 -43.55 -22.21 17.40
C ASP A 534 -42.78 -23.31 18.15
N PRO A 535 -43.43 -24.08 19.06
CA PRO A 535 -42.78 -25.16 19.78
C PRO A 535 -42.42 -26.36 18.91
N SER A 536 -42.91 -26.43 17.66
CA SER A 536 -42.64 -27.55 16.74
C SER A 536 -41.34 -27.41 15.95
N LEU A 537 -40.66 -26.26 16.01
CA LEU A 537 -39.43 -26.00 15.29
C LEU A 537 -38.25 -25.89 16.26
N PRO A 538 -37.36 -26.90 16.35
CA PRO A 538 -36.33 -26.91 17.37
C PRO A 538 -35.07 -26.12 16.97
N TRP A 539 -34.77 -26.03 15.67
CA TRP A 539 -33.49 -25.52 15.17
C TRP A 539 -33.39 -24.00 15.21
N PHE A 540 -32.29 -23.49 15.78
CA PHE A 540 -32.01 -22.07 16.00
C PHE A 540 -33.04 -21.29 16.83
N ARG A 541 -33.96 -21.97 17.53
CA ARG A 541 -35.00 -21.32 18.35
C ARG A 541 -34.54 -21.11 19.79
N VAL A 542 -33.40 -20.43 19.92
CA VAL A 542 -32.77 -20.11 21.21
C VAL A 542 -32.34 -18.65 21.23
N SER A 543 -32.24 -18.08 22.44
CA SER A 543 -31.95 -16.66 22.62
C SER A 543 -30.57 -16.25 22.10
N THR A 544 -29.57 -17.12 22.20
CA THR A 544 -28.20 -16.88 21.70
C THR A 544 -28.13 -16.78 20.17
N LEU A 545 -29.14 -17.30 19.46
CA LEU A 545 -29.20 -17.33 17.99
C LEU A 545 -30.24 -16.38 17.41
N GLY A 546 -30.72 -15.45 18.23
CA GLY A 546 -31.55 -14.33 17.81
C GLY A 546 -33.03 -14.47 18.11
N CYS A 547 -33.53 -15.57 18.68
CA CYS A 547 -34.94 -15.62 19.07
C CYS A 547 -35.20 -14.81 20.36
N PRO A 548 -36.07 -13.79 20.36
CA PRO A 548 -36.34 -12.98 21.55
C PRO A 548 -36.98 -13.81 22.66
N GLN A 549 -36.59 -13.55 23.92
CA GLN A 549 -37.13 -14.27 25.08
C GLN A 549 -38.67 -14.26 25.15
N PRO A 550 -39.37 -13.14 24.88
CA PRO A 550 -40.84 -13.14 24.87
C PRO A 550 -41.46 -14.12 23.87
N CYS A 551 -40.82 -14.34 22.71
CA CYS A 551 -41.30 -15.32 21.73
C CYS A 551 -41.06 -16.75 22.20
N LEU A 552 -39.93 -17.02 22.86
CA LEU A 552 -39.66 -18.32 23.46
C LEU A 552 -40.63 -18.63 24.61
N ASP A 553 -41.00 -17.62 25.39
CA ASP A 553 -42.03 -17.76 26.42
C ASP A 553 -43.41 -18.05 25.80
N ASP A 554 -43.74 -17.41 24.68
CA ASP A 554 -44.97 -17.70 23.93
C ASP A 554 -44.95 -19.10 23.31
N ALA A 555 -43.81 -19.58 22.80
CA ALA A 555 -43.64 -20.96 22.36
C ALA A 555 -43.87 -21.94 23.52
N LYS A 556 -43.31 -21.65 24.71
CA LYS A 556 -43.51 -22.44 25.93
C LYS A 556 -44.97 -22.44 26.40
N LYS A 557 -45.71 -21.33 26.23
CA LYS A 557 -47.16 -21.31 26.49
C LYS A 557 -47.92 -22.12 25.45
N ALA A 558 -47.55 -22.01 24.17
CA ALA A 558 -48.17 -22.74 23.08
C ALA A 558 -47.95 -24.25 23.21
N SER A 559 -46.80 -24.68 23.74
CA SER A 559 -46.51 -26.10 23.96
C SER A 559 -47.46 -26.77 24.96
N ALA A 560 -48.16 -26.00 25.81
CA ALA A 560 -49.19 -26.54 26.69
C ALA A 560 -50.36 -27.19 25.91
N LYS A 561 -50.58 -26.79 24.65
CA LYS A 561 -51.61 -27.37 23.78
C LYS A 561 -51.12 -28.58 22.98
N VAL A 562 -49.81 -28.85 22.99
CA VAL A 562 -49.23 -29.98 22.26
C VAL A 562 -49.60 -31.27 23.00
N PRO A 563 -50.18 -32.29 22.32
CA PRO A 563 -50.49 -33.56 22.95
C PRO A 563 -49.23 -34.22 23.53
N CYS A 564 -49.37 -34.92 24.67
CA CYS A 564 -48.27 -35.70 25.24
C CYS A 564 -48.11 -37.02 24.48
N LYS A 565 -47.76 -36.94 23.20
CA LYS A 565 -47.53 -38.07 22.32
C LYS A 565 -46.47 -37.68 21.30
N ASP A 566 -45.60 -38.63 20.94
CA ASP A 566 -44.61 -38.39 19.89
C ASP A 566 -45.28 -37.99 18.58
N THR A 567 -44.80 -36.89 17.99
CA THR A 567 -45.30 -36.37 16.72
C THR A 567 -45.05 -37.39 15.61
N ALA A 568 -46.05 -37.59 14.74
CA ALA A 568 -45.89 -38.45 13.58
C ALA A 568 -44.86 -37.85 12.62
N VAL A 569 -44.18 -38.69 11.84
CA VAL A 569 -43.26 -38.25 10.80
C VAL A 569 -44.07 -37.50 9.73
N ASP A 570 -43.97 -36.17 9.71
CA ASP A 570 -44.65 -35.30 8.76
C ASP A 570 -43.65 -34.48 7.92
N SER A 571 -44.18 -33.62 7.04
CA SER A 571 -43.37 -32.80 6.15
C SER A 571 -42.48 -31.81 6.92
N ALA A 572 -42.95 -31.27 8.04
CA ALA A 572 -42.19 -30.34 8.88
C ALA A 572 -41.02 -31.05 9.57
N TRP A 573 -41.24 -32.25 10.11
CA TRP A 573 -40.20 -33.11 10.66
C TRP A 573 -39.14 -33.45 9.61
N HIS A 574 -39.57 -33.84 8.41
CA HIS A 574 -38.65 -34.13 7.31
C HIS A 574 -37.78 -32.93 6.92
N GLN A 575 -38.38 -31.74 6.84
CA GLN A 575 -37.67 -30.50 6.50
C GLN A 575 -36.67 -30.08 7.58
N ALA A 576 -37.05 -30.23 8.85
CA ALA A 576 -36.18 -29.94 9.99
C ALA A 576 -34.91 -30.81 9.95
N TRP A 577 -35.06 -32.11 9.69
CA TRP A 577 -33.91 -33.01 9.65
C TRP A 577 -33.14 -32.99 8.33
N SER A 578 -33.74 -32.60 7.20
CA SER A 578 -33.03 -32.52 5.92
C SER A 578 -32.00 -31.39 5.89
N SER A 579 -32.27 -30.29 6.60
CA SER A 579 -31.36 -29.13 6.69
C SER A 579 -30.29 -29.30 7.77
N TRP A 580 -30.51 -30.19 8.74
CA TRP A 580 -29.65 -30.38 9.91
C TRP A 580 -28.16 -30.66 9.60
N PRO A 581 -27.78 -31.54 8.66
CA PRO A 581 -26.37 -31.84 8.41
C PRO A 581 -25.56 -30.61 7.99
N GLN A 582 -26.15 -29.75 7.16
CA GLN A 582 -25.51 -28.52 6.69
C GLN A 582 -25.45 -27.47 7.80
N ILE A 583 -26.52 -27.32 8.57
CA ILE A 583 -26.56 -26.45 9.76
C ILE A 583 -25.46 -26.82 10.76
N TRP A 584 -25.30 -28.12 11.00
CA TRP A 584 -24.32 -28.63 11.94
C TRP A 584 -22.89 -28.37 11.44
N LEU A 585 -22.63 -28.68 10.18
CA LEU A 585 -21.30 -28.51 9.60
C LEU A 585 -20.88 -27.04 9.60
N THR A 586 -21.79 -26.13 9.27
CA THR A 586 -21.56 -24.68 9.27
C THR A 586 -21.35 -24.12 10.67
N GLN A 587 -22.15 -24.52 11.66
CA GLN A 587 -22.02 -24.03 13.04
C GLN A 587 -20.71 -24.47 13.72
N PHE A 588 -20.17 -25.63 13.36
CA PHE A 588 -18.93 -26.17 13.94
C PHE A 588 -17.71 -26.02 13.04
N ASN A 589 -17.72 -25.01 12.16
CA ASN A 589 -16.63 -24.65 11.24
C ASN A 589 -16.06 -25.85 10.44
N GLY A 590 -16.91 -26.79 10.04
CA GLY A 590 -16.51 -27.85 9.12
C GLY A 590 -16.49 -27.30 7.69
N ASN A 591 -15.33 -27.35 7.03
CA ASN A 591 -15.28 -27.07 5.60
C ASN A 591 -15.73 -28.31 4.81
N PRO A 592 -16.89 -28.31 4.13
CA PRO A 592 -17.40 -29.46 3.37
C PRO A 592 -16.48 -29.91 2.24
N ASN A 593 -15.57 -29.05 1.78
CA ASN A 593 -14.66 -29.35 0.69
C ASN A 593 -13.40 -30.11 1.15
N THR A 594 -13.21 -30.27 2.46
CA THR A 594 -12.10 -31.06 3.01
C THR A 594 -12.54 -32.51 3.25
N HIS A 595 -11.62 -33.48 3.13
CA HIS A 595 -11.91 -34.89 3.42
C HIS A 595 -12.53 -35.07 4.83
N ALA A 596 -11.96 -34.43 5.85
CA ALA A 596 -12.50 -34.48 7.21
C ALA A 596 -13.91 -33.87 7.31
N GLY A 597 -14.20 -32.83 6.53
CA GLY A 597 -15.54 -32.26 6.42
C GLY A 597 -16.54 -33.18 5.72
N GLN A 598 -16.11 -33.88 4.66
CA GLN A 598 -16.93 -34.87 3.95
C GLN A 598 -17.29 -36.06 4.83
N ASP A 599 -16.34 -36.59 5.60
CA ASP A 599 -16.57 -37.69 6.54
C ASP A 599 -17.58 -37.32 7.62
N ARG A 600 -17.43 -36.11 8.20
CA ARG A 600 -18.39 -35.56 9.17
C ARG A 600 -19.76 -35.37 8.53
N LEU A 601 -19.83 -34.83 7.32
CA LEU A 601 -21.08 -34.63 6.60
C LEU A 601 -21.77 -35.97 6.30
N ALA A 602 -21.03 -37.01 5.94
CA ALA A 602 -21.56 -38.36 5.74
C ALA A 602 -22.17 -38.94 7.02
N LEU A 603 -21.49 -38.80 8.16
CA LEU A 603 -22.02 -39.21 9.47
C LEU A 603 -23.32 -38.47 9.81
N LEU A 604 -23.36 -37.16 9.62
CA LEU A 604 -24.54 -36.33 9.90
C LEU A 604 -25.69 -36.66 8.96
N ASN A 605 -25.41 -36.90 7.68
CA ASN A 605 -26.41 -37.34 6.70
C ASN A 605 -27.02 -38.70 7.10
N ASN A 606 -26.22 -39.63 7.61
CA ASN A 606 -26.71 -40.92 8.11
C ASN A 606 -27.62 -40.75 9.34
N ILE A 607 -27.29 -39.84 10.26
CA ILE A 607 -28.13 -39.52 11.42
C ILE A 607 -29.44 -38.86 10.98
N SER A 608 -29.36 -37.83 10.12
CA SER A 608 -30.52 -37.16 9.53
C SER A 608 -31.44 -38.13 8.81
N ARG A 609 -30.89 -39.08 8.03
CA ARG A 609 -31.68 -40.12 7.36
C ARG A 609 -32.42 -40.99 8.38
N ARG A 610 -31.74 -41.49 9.42
CA ARG A 610 -32.38 -42.30 10.47
C ARG A 610 -33.47 -41.55 11.22
N ALA A 611 -33.26 -40.25 11.49
CA ALA A 611 -34.27 -39.41 12.13
C ALA A 611 -35.49 -39.17 11.23
N ARG A 612 -35.28 -39.01 9.93
CA ARG A 612 -36.36 -38.90 8.94
C ARG A 612 -37.15 -40.20 8.77
N GLU A 613 -36.49 -41.35 8.84
CA GLU A 613 -37.13 -42.66 8.66
C GLU A 613 -37.88 -43.14 9.92
N ASN A 614 -37.28 -42.97 11.10
CA ASN A 614 -37.77 -43.56 12.35
C ASN A 614 -38.45 -42.56 13.29
N GLY A 615 -38.54 -41.28 12.91
CA GLY A 615 -39.17 -40.23 13.70
C GLY A 615 -38.52 -40.05 15.08
N CYS A 616 -39.36 -39.82 16.09
CA CYS A 616 -38.92 -39.61 17.46
C CYS A 616 -38.06 -40.75 18.02
N SER A 617 -38.29 -42.00 17.63
CA SER A 617 -37.51 -43.15 18.12
C SER A 617 -36.01 -43.08 17.77
N ALA A 618 -35.62 -42.30 16.75
CA ALA A 618 -34.21 -42.07 16.43
C ALA A 618 -33.51 -41.09 17.40
N VAL A 619 -34.27 -40.22 18.08
CA VAL A 619 -33.74 -39.16 18.94
C VAL A 619 -33.13 -39.73 20.22
N SER A 620 -33.69 -40.82 20.75
CA SER A 620 -33.14 -41.52 21.93
C SER A 620 -31.75 -42.13 21.68
N ASN A 621 -31.41 -42.40 20.42
CA ASN A 621 -30.14 -43.03 20.05
C ASN A 621 -29.57 -42.47 18.73
N LEU A 622 -29.20 -41.19 18.74
CA LEU A 622 -28.55 -40.54 17.60
C LEU A 622 -27.15 -41.12 17.27
N GLY A 623 -26.59 -41.95 18.16
CA GLY A 623 -25.31 -42.65 17.93
C GLY A 623 -24.11 -41.71 17.84
N LEU A 624 -24.18 -40.54 18.48
CA LEU A 624 -23.07 -39.59 18.51
C LEU A 624 -22.01 -40.05 19.54
N PRO A 625 -20.70 -39.85 19.25
CA PRO A 625 -19.63 -40.27 20.16
C PRO A 625 -19.77 -39.64 21.55
N LYS A 626 -19.49 -40.41 22.61
CA LYS A 626 -19.42 -39.89 23.98
C LYS A 626 -18.38 -38.76 24.02
N GLY A 627 -18.79 -37.56 24.46
CA GLY A 627 -17.92 -36.37 24.54
C GLY A 627 -18.22 -35.29 23.50
N VAL A 628 -19.02 -35.58 22.47
CA VAL A 628 -19.67 -34.53 21.67
C VAL A 628 -20.87 -34.03 22.49
N PRO A 629 -21.15 -32.71 22.57
CA PRO A 629 -22.23 -32.15 23.39
C PRO A 629 -23.66 -32.49 22.88
N PHE A 630 -23.95 -33.77 22.61
CA PHE A 630 -25.16 -34.30 21.95
C PHE A 630 -25.47 -35.76 22.37
N ASN A 631 -25.49 -36.07 23.67
CA ASN A 631 -26.12 -37.32 24.13
C ASN A 631 -27.66 -37.20 24.04
N GLY A 632 -28.40 -38.32 24.01
CA GLY A 632 -29.88 -38.29 23.85
C GLY A 632 -30.59 -37.37 24.86
N ASP A 633 -30.10 -37.30 26.10
CA ASP A 633 -30.59 -36.38 27.13
C ASP A 633 -30.41 -34.90 26.77
N SER A 634 -29.28 -34.52 26.16
CA SER A 634 -29.00 -33.13 25.76
C SER A 634 -29.88 -32.64 24.59
N VAL A 635 -30.36 -33.52 23.71
CA VAL A 635 -31.28 -33.13 22.62
C VAL A 635 -32.70 -32.95 23.16
N CYS A 636 -33.11 -33.81 24.09
CA CYS A 636 -34.39 -33.67 24.79
C CYS A 636 -34.41 -32.41 25.69
N GLN A 637 -33.30 -32.06 26.32
CA GLN A 637 -33.17 -30.79 27.09
C GLN A 637 -33.01 -29.57 26.19
N GLY A 638 -32.57 -29.77 24.95
CA GLY A 638 -32.13 -28.70 24.08
C GLY A 638 -30.74 -28.21 24.44
N TRP A 639 -30.16 -27.44 23.53
CA TRP A 639 -28.85 -26.83 23.71
C TRP A 639 -28.92 -25.35 23.39
N ASN A 640 -28.69 -24.53 24.41
CA ASN A 640 -28.80 -23.08 24.34
C ASN A 640 -27.95 -22.43 23.24
N MET A 641 -26.97 -23.11 22.63
CA MET A 641 -26.18 -22.60 21.52
C MET A 641 -26.75 -22.92 20.13
N LEU A 642 -27.71 -23.84 20.00
CA LEU A 642 -28.18 -24.28 18.67
C LEU A 642 -29.65 -24.72 18.59
N ILE A 643 -30.20 -25.39 19.60
CA ILE A 643 -31.48 -26.08 19.49
C ILE A 643 -32.32 -25.84 20.74
N SER A 644 -33.60 -25.55 20.60
CA SER A 644 -34.55 -25.66 21.71
C SER A 644 -34.85 -27.13 22.03
N SER A 645 -35.49 -27.37 23.17
CA SER A 645 -35.87 -28.73 23.58
C SER A 645 -36.73 -29.43 22.51
N VAL A 646 -36.30 -30.63 22.10
CA VAL A 646 -37.07 -31.51 21.19
C VAL A 646 -38.18 -32.26 21.95
N ALA A 647 -38.25 -32.15 23.27
CA ALA A 647 -39.29 -32.81 24.07
C ALA A 647 -40.71 -32.36 23.71
N ASN A 648 -40.86 -31.19 23.09
CA ASN A 648 -42.16 -30.74 22.56
C ASN A 648 -42.61 -31.53 21.32
N LEU A 649 -41.67 -32.08 20.55
CA LEU A 649 -41.97 -32.94 19.39
C LEU A 649 -42.05 -34.41 19.78
N CYS A 650 -41.19 -34.84 20.71
CA CYS A 650 -41.00 -36.23 21.09
C CYS A 650 -41.15 -36.44 22.61
N PRO A 651 -42.30 -36.10 23.21
CA PRO A 651 -42.48 -36.17 24.66
C PRO A 651 -42.41 -37.58 25.23
N GLU A 652 -42.83 -38.62 24.49
CA GLU A 652 -42.75 -40.01 24.97
C GLU A 652 -41.31 -40.51 24.89
N THR A 653 -40.62 -40.28 23.77
CA THR A 653 -39.20 -40.64 23.62
C THR A 653 -38.32 -39.89 24.63
N CYS A 654 -38.62 -38.62 24.92
CA CYS A 654 -37.91 -37.83 25.93
C CYS A 654 -38.38 -38.09 27.37
N GLU A 655 -39.24 -39.10 27.56
CA GLU A 655 -39.72 -39.59 28.84
C GLU A 655 -40.50 -38.53 29.68
N CYS A 656 -41.13 -37.56 29.04
CA CYS A 656 -41.94 -36.52 29.70
C CYS A 656 -43.16 -37.06 30.45
N THR A 657 -43.49 -38.35 30.30
CA THR A 657 -44.55 -39.01 31.09
C THR A 657 -44.09 -39.39 32.50
N LYS A 658 -42.79 -39.33 32.79
CA LYS A 658 -42.24 -39.52 34.13
C LYS A 658 -42.38 -38.23 34.95
N PRO A 659 -42.87 -38.27 36.19
CA PRO A 659 -43.07 -37.07 37.01
C PRO A 659 -41.80 -36.24 37.23
N GLU A 660 -40.67 -36.92 37.40
CA GLU A 660 -39.34 -36.30 37.56
C GLU A 660 -38.94 -35.42 36.36
N TYR A 661 -39.31 -35.83 35.14
CA TYR A 661 -38.93 -35.13 33.92
C TYR A 661 -40.00 -34.15 33.44
N ALA A 662 -41.28 -34.44 33.69
CA ALA A 662 -42.36 -33.50 33.43
C ALA A 662 -42.20 -32.20 34.25
N ALA A 663 -41.70 -32.31 35.48
CA ALA A 663 -41.48 -31.17 36.37
C ALA A 663 -40.17 -30.41 36.11
N ASP A 664 -39.26 -30.93 35.28
CA ASP A 664 -37.97 -30.30 34.99
C ASP A 664 -38.14 -29.18 33.94
N PRO A 665 -38.00 -27.90 34.33
CA PRO A 665 -38.15 -26.78 33.41
C PRO A 665 -37.07 -26.72 32.33
N LEU A 666 -35.93 -27.41 32.51
CA LEU A 666 -34.85 -27.49 31.53
C LEU A 666 -35.14 -28.50 30.42
N ARG A 667 -35.93 -29.54 30.71
CA ARG A 667 -36.32 -30.55 29.70
C ARG A 667 -37.35 -30.02 28.70
N GLY A 668 -38.07 -28.95 29.02
CA GLY A 668 -39.00 -28.30 28.09
C GLY A 668 -40.20 -29.17 27.71
N CYS A 669 -40.60 -30.12 28.56
CA CYS A 669 -41.75 -31.00 28.31
C CYS A 669 -43.07 -30.22 28.15
N PRO A 670 -43.98 -30.67 27.27
CA PRO A 670 -45.33 -30.11 27.18
C PRO A 670 -46.10 -30.23 28.50
N ARG A 671 -46.82 -29.18 28.88
CA ARG A 671 -47.66 -29.20 30.11
C ARG A 671 -48.76 -30.28 30.07
N SER A 672 -49.17 -30.70 28.88
CA SER A 672 -50.12 -31.81 28.72
C SER A 672 -49.58 -33.10 29.35
N CYS A 673 -48.26 -33.30 29.36
CA CYS A 673 -47.59 -34.45 29.97
C CYS A 673 -47.61 -34.42 31.51
N GLU A 674 -47.55 -33.23 32.13
CA GLU A 674 -47.59 -33.08 33.59
C GLU A 674 -48.89 -33.68 34.17
N SER A 675 -50.02 -33.45 33.49
CA SER A 675 -51.32 -33.98 33.92
C SER A 675 -51.43 -35.51 33.83
N LEU A 676 -50.69 -36.14 32.92
CA LEU A 676 -50.63 -37.60 32.74
C LEU A 676 -49.69 -38.25 33.75
N ALA A 677 -48.57 -37.60 34.04
CA ALA A 677 -47.61 -38.05 35.04
C ALA A 677 -48.25 -38.11 36.45
N LEU A 678 -49.12 -37.15 36.78
CA LEU A 678 -49.86 -37.11 38.06
C LEU A 678 -51.02 -38.10 38.16
N LYS A 679 -51.54 -38.63 37.04
CA LYS A 679 -52.64 -39.62 37.05
C LYS A 679 -52.17 -41.06 37.31
N LYS A 680 -50.93 -41.41 36.95
CA LYS A 680 -50.35 -42.75 37.19
C LYS A 680 -50.20 -43.16 38.68
N PRO A 681 -49.82 -42.28 39.64
CA PRO A 681 -49.70 -42.69 41.04
C PRO A 681 -51.03 -43.08 41.71
N ALA A 682 -52.18 -42.56 41.25
CA ALA A 682 -53.48 -42.91 41.83
C ALA A 682 -53.89 -44.37 41.54
N MET A 683 -53.53 -44.92 40.37
CA MET A 683 -53.87 -46.29 40.02
C MET A 683 -52.97 -47.32 40.73
N TRP A 684 -51.71 -46.97 40.99
CA TRP A 684 -50.78 -47.80 41.79
C TRP A 684 -51.11 -47.75 43.28
N GLN A 685 -51.60 -46.63 43.82
CA GLN A 685 -52.09 -46.58 45.20
C GLN A 685 -53.38 -47.39 45.40
N ILE A 686 -54.26 -47.47 44.39
CA ILE A 686 -55.46 -48.33 44.44
C ILE A 686 -55.08 -49.83 44.32
N LEU A 687 -54.08 -50.17 43.50
CA LEU A 687 -53.58 -51.56 43.39
C LEU A 687 -52.80 -52.03 44.64
N LEU A 688 -52.03 -51.14 45.28
CA LEU A 688 -51.37 -51.44 46.56
C LEU A 688 -52.39 -51.56 47.71
N ALA A 689 -53.48 -50.77 47.70
CA ALA A 689 -54.59 -50.94 48.64
C ALA A 689 -55.36 -52.27 48.40
N SER A 690 -55.50 -52.71 47.14
CA SER A 690 -56.09 -54.00 46.78
C SER A 690 -55.22 -55.19 47.23
N HIS A 691 -53.90 -55.09 47.08
CA HIS A 691 -52.96 -56.13 47.55
C HIS A 691 -52.84 -56.17 49.08
N ALA A 692 -52.95 -55.02 49.77
CA ALA A 692 -53.00 -54.96 51.22
C ALA A 692 -54.29 -55.61 51.79
N LEU A 693 -55.43 -55.48 51.09
CA LEU A 693 -56.68 -56.14 51.48
C LEU A 693 -56.66 -57.66 51.24
N GLN A 694 -55.91 -58.15 50.24
CA GLN A 694 -55.73 -59.60 50.02
C GLN A 694 -54.81 -60.25 51.06
N ASN A 695 -53.82 -59.54 51.60
CA ASN A 695 -52.95 -60.10 52.64
C ASN A 695 -53.61 -60.14 54.03
N VAL A 696 -54.62 -59.29 54.30
CA VAL A 696 -55.39 -59.35 55.57
C VAL A 696 -56.40 -60.51 55.57
N ALA A 697 -56.79 -61.04 54.41
CA ALA A 697 -57.74 -62.16 54.31
C ALA A 697 -57.09 -63.56 54.47
N VAL A 698 -55.76 -63.67 54.41
CA VAL A 698 -55.04 -64.96 54.54
C VAL A 698 -54.63 -65.26 55.99
N GLU A 699 -54.72 -64.30 56.91
CA GLU A 699 -54.26 -64.44 58.29
C GLU A 699 -55.36 -64.84 59.31
N LEU A 700 -56.54 -65.27 58.85
CA LEU A 700 -57.68 -65.65 59.71
C LEU A 700 -58.15 -67.11 59.62
N THR A 701 -57.36 -68.03 59.06
CA THR A 701 -57.69 -69.47 59.11
C THR A 701 -56.49 -70.36 59.46
N HIS A 702 -56.09 -70.36 60.74
CA HIS A 702 -55.54 -71.56 61.40
C HIS A 702 -55.55 -71.42 62.93
N PRO A 703 -56.42 -72.14 63.66
CA PRO A 703 -56.21 -72.47 65.07
C PRO A 703 -55.36 -73.75 65.16
N GLY A 704 -54.40 -73.74 66.07
CA GLY A 704 -53.33 -74.73 66.15
C GLY A 704 -53.67 -76.09 66.78
N ALA A 705 -52.67 -76.97 66.74
CA ALA A 705 -52.45 -78.06 67.69
C ALA A 705 -50.93 -78.33 67.75
N GLY A 706 -50.37 -78.35 68.96
CA GLY A 706 -48.94 -78.51 69.19
C GLY A 706 -48.51 -79.95 69.45
N THR A 707 -47.23 -80.21 69.15
CA THR A 707 -46.20 -80.99 69.87
C THR A 707 -44.90 -80.84 69.12
#